data_AF-A0A1L0CMD8-F1
#
_entry.id   AF-A0A1L0CMD8-F1
#
_cell.length_a   1.000
_cell.length_b   1.000
_cell.length_c   1.000
_cell.angle_alpha   90.00
_cell.angle_beta   90.00
_cell.angle_gamma   90.00
#
_symmetry.space_group_name_H-M   'P 1'
#
loop_
_entity.id
_entity.type
_entity.pdbx_description
1 polymer ?
#
loop_
_entity_poly.entity_id
_entity_poly.type
_entity_poly.pdbx_seq_one_letter_code
_entity_poly.pdbx_strand_id
1 'polypeptide(L)'
;MSEDTNINLINPNVSFFPINLHFDHIKDIKPYERLSWFKIIKHYYQSNYGNALKLEDKSEIELLNNYYDVLTNNIDFPLESVVEYYYILNNLKERLPSDKSLDHSFMYDNKSLNMEMVYWLYQKFMLSYKQIQKSELDDKAKYSLTKECNAILQFILKNHEGMIQKKLKHLPNFYKEETLAFWIKIINALQQELFIKITVNNTKVTNYSLLFKMAYQVYVFYNDKVDVQNFLANRHNNYYETASDDNESDHHDDFTELSNMIKVKKSVWIITTCYYYCMHLYTKMKKYGEPLTLLKCFLNNYPFNENHDDIVNLKKQLITLHEMISKDNDFIYHEDVNIETKDYMSIIEGKIVPLNSNKYVLISDMLKKLDENESFTEEINKMFKNIINMKTLELESIYTAEKERFWHEQTEEILTSNLQLGSFIDYNRLNDIGNGNDQYANGTSLSDDDLQKMSQTIVSSDYSDIKAVKAKVVYLNEKAIELTKDATTPNQVALKDSLNNAVSNNAQLFQSINKYKHEIELMKNYQNLKTTHDHVKLNADMNNNAATMNLLDIEDPTESLERKIKENVEALKEIKVQRTSILKKFKHNESDNGSTIPNETSSILKMISKCKDKEKLRHEFIEFINECYSFETSTLIGLNKQQQLLVNQTSHLLHDLQSKINTQTTSTSNELVDFEQKLKDAYEAFKEFESNCRECLSYYNSLYELIPQHF
;
A
#
# COMPACT_ATOMS: atom_id res chain seq x y z
N MET A 1 -39.23 11.91 -68.71
CA MET A 1 -40.06 11.73 -67.51
C MET A 1 -40.18 10.24 -67.25
N SER A 2 -39.53 9.75 -66.21
CA SER A 2 -39.88 8.52 -65.52
C SER A 2 -39.43 8.74 -64.09
N GLU A 3 -40.40 8.86 -63.20
CA GLU A 3 -40.20 9.04 -61.77
C GLU A 3 -39.30 7.92 -61.25
N ASP A 4 -38.18 8.30 -60.63
CA ASP A 4 -37.37 7.40 -59.81
C ASP A 4 -38.29 6.85 -58.71
N THR A 5 -38.79 5.62 -58.88
CA THR A 5 -39.40 4.86 -57.79
C THR A 5 -38.32 4.68 -56.73
N ASN A 6 -38.34 5.54 -55.71
CA ASN A 6 -37.43 5.49 -54.57
C ASN A 6 -37.65 4.15 -53.83
N ILE A 7 -36.76 3.18 -54.07
CA ILE A 7 -36.70 1.89 -53.37
C ILE A 7 -36.06 2.12 -51.99
N ASN A 8 -36.71 2.95 -51.17
CA ASN A 8 -36.23 3.24 -49.82
C ASN A 8 -37.07 2.43 -48.83
N LEU A 9 -36.38 1.66 -47.98
CA LEU A 9 -37.03 0.99 -46.85
C LEU A 9 -37.64 2.04 -45.94
N ILE A 10 -38.95 1.96 -45.73
CA ILE A 10 -39.62 2.73 -44.70
C ILE A 10 -39.56 1.88 -43.43
N ASN A 11 -38.57 2.16 -42.58
CA ASN A 11 -38.49 1.54 -41.26
C ASN A 11 -39.69 2.01 -40.41
N PRO A 12 -40.39 1.09 -39.72
CA PRO A 12 -41.53 1.45 -38.92
C PRO A 12 -41.14 2.33 -37.72
N ASN A 13 -42.09 3.11 -37.20
CA ASN A 13 -41.84 3.97 -36.05
C ASN A 13 -41.40 3.17 -34.81
N VAL A 14 -41.89 1.94 -34.65
CA VAL A 14 -41.50 1.02 -33.58
C VAL A 14 -39.99 0.67 -33.60
N SER A 15 -39.33 0.78 -34.76
CA SER A 15 -37.88 0.55 -34.89
C SER A 15 -37.05 1.45 -34.00
N PHE A 16 -37.53 2.67 -33.73
CA PHE A 16 -36.74 3.71 -33.08
C PHE A 16 -37.35 4.19 -31.76
N PHE A 17 -38.53 3.67 -31.40
CA PHE A 17 -39.15 3.99 -30.13
C PHE A 17 -38.35 3.32 -28.99
N PRO A 18 -37.93 4.07 -27.95
CA PRO A 18 -37.24 3.50 -26.80
C PRO A 18 -38.16 2.51 -26.08
N ILE A 19 -37.60 1.38 -25.65
CA ILE A 19 -38.35 0.40 -24.87
C ILE A 19 -38.76 1.04 -23.54
N ASN A 20 -40.01 0.87 -23.11
CA ASN A 20 -40.37 1.31 -21.77
C ASN A 20 -39.72 0.37 -20.74
N LEU A 21 -38.79 0.91 -19.95
CA LEU A 21 -38.17 0.16 -18.87
C LEU A 21 -38.95 0.28 -17.56
N HIS A 22 -40.17 0.83 -17.58
CA HIS A 22 -41.13 0.96 -16.46
C HIS A 22 -40.44 1.28 -15.13
N PHE A 23 -39.63 2.35 -15.12
CA PHE A 23 -38.87 2.76 -13.93
C PHE A 23 -39.79 3.32 -12.83
N ASP A 24 -40.99 3.79 -13.18
CA ASP A 24 -41.93 4.43 -12.25
C ASP A 24 -42.57 3.47 -11.24
N HIS A 25 -42.51 2.16 -11.48
CA HIS A 25 -43.05 1.13 -10.58
C HIS A 25 -42.00 0.57 -9.61
N ILE A 26 -40.76 1.05 -9.69
CA ILE A 26 -39.72 0.73 -8.72
C ILE A 26 -39.87 1.73 -7.58
N LYS A 27 -40.35 1.30 -6.41
CA LYS A 27 -40.29 2.14 -5.21
C LYS A 27 -38.82 2.49 -4.97
N ASP A 28 -38.47 3.75 -5.18
CA ASP A 28 -37.16 4.32 -4.89
C ASP A 28 -36.83 4.09 -3.41
N ILE A 29 -36.15 3.00 -3.09
CA ILE A 29 -35.49 2.89 -1.79
C ILE A 29 -34.30 3.82 -1.90
N LYS A 30 -34.48 5.09 -1.48
CA LYS A 30 -33.36 5.90 -1.01
C LYS A 30 -32.68 5.04 0.05
N PRO A 31 -31.46 4.54 -0.17
CA PRO A 31 -30.86 3.63 0.80
C PRO A 31 -30.43 4.36 2.09
N TYR A 32 -30.64 5.68 2.18
CA TYR A 32 -30.21 6.53 3.30
C TYR A 32 -31.08 7.79 3.44
N GLU A 33 -31.20 8.29 4.68
CA GLU A 33 -31.78 9.60 5.00
C GLU A 33 -30.91 10.75 4.47
N ARG A 34 -31.47 11.97 4.33
CA ARG A 34 -30.69 13.14 3.88
C ARG A 34 -29.45 13.32 4.76
N LEU A 35 -28.30 13.33 4.14
CA LEU A 35 -27.02 13.40 4.81
C LEU A 35 -26.64 14.83 5.11
N SER A 36 -25.94 14.97 6.23
CA SER A 36 -25.27 16.21 6.56
C SER A 36 -23.79 15.92 6.66
N TRP A 37 -23.07 16.07 5.55
CA TRP A 37 -21.62 15.92 5.50
C TRP A 37 -20.91 16.75 6.56
N PHE A 38 -21.45 17.94 6.87
CA PHE A 38 -20.96 18.76 7.99
C PHE A 38 -21.04 18.03 9.33
N LYS A 39 -22.21 17.48 9.70
CA LYS A 39 -22.35 16.76 10.98
C LYS A 39 -21.48 15.52 11.01
N ILE A 40 -21.43 14.80 9.89
CA ILE A 40 -20.65 13.57 9.72
C ILE A 40 -19.16 13.89 9.93
N ILE A 41 -18.56 14.76 9.11
CA ILE A 41 -17.14 15.12 9.19
C ILE A 41 -16.80 15.79 10.53
N LYS A 42 -17.69 16.63 11.08
CA LYS A 42 -17.49 17.21 12.41
C LYS A 42 -17.41 16.14 13.51
N HIS A 43 -18.30 15.15 13.48
CA HIS A 43 -18.26 14.02 14.41
C HIS A 43 -16.98 13.20 14.26
N TYR A 44 -16.52 12.99 13.02
CA TYR A 44 -15.23 12.33 12.74
C TYR A 44 -14.07 13.06 13.43
N TYR A 45 -13.99 14.39 13.25
CA TYR A 45 -12.94 15.20 13.85
C TYR A 45 -12.97 15.15 15.39
N GLN A 46 -14.16 15.29 15.97
CA GLN A 46 -14.33 15.24 17.42
C GLN A 46 -13.99 13.87 18.01
N SER A 47 -14.31 12.78 17.30
CA SER A 47 -14.08 11.42 17.78
C SER A 47 -12.62 11.01 17.68
N ASN A 48 -11.91 11.40 16.62
CA ASN A 48 -10.53 10.94 16.36
C ASN A 48 -9.46 11.93 16.85
N TYR A 49 -9.73 13.24 16.83
CA TYR A 49 -8.74 14.29 17.15
C TYR A 49 -9.17 15.18 18.32
N GLY A 50 -10.32 14.90 18.95
CA GLY A 50 -10.83 15.64 20.10
C GLY A 50 -11.15 17.10 19.78
N ASN A 51 -10.82 18.00 20.72
CA ASN A 51 -11.11 19.42 20.58
C ASN A 51 -10.02 20.22 19.84
N ALA A 52 -8.88 19.62 19.53
CA ALA A 52 -7.72 20.31 18.96
C ALA A 52 -7.86 20.59 17.45
N LEU A 53 -8.50 19.66 16.72
CA LEU A 53 -8.83 19.81 15.31
C LEU A 53 -10.35 19.74 15.18
N LYS A 54 -11.00 20.90 15.03
CA LYS A 54 -12.45 20.99 14.81
C LYS A 54 -12.74 21.56 13.44
N LEU A 55 -13.76 21.02 12.79
CA LEU A 55 -14.43 21.70 11.69
C LEU A 55 -15.24 22.86 12.29
N GLU A 56 -14.82 24.11 12.02
CA GLU A 56 -15.41 25.30 12.63
C GLU A 56 -16.66 25.73 11.87
N ASP A 57 -16.62 25.68 10.53
CA ASP A 57 -17.70 26.15 9.67
C ASP A 57 -17.99 25.20 8.50
N LYS A 58 -19.23 25.27 7.99
CA LYS A 58 -19.68 24.57 6.78
C LYS A 58 -18.91 25.00 5.53
N SER A 59 -18.36 26.22 5.53
CA SER A 59 -17.54 26.75 4.43
C SER A 59 -16.28 25.93 4.16
N GLU A 60 -15.72 25.25 5.17
CA GLU A 60 -14.55 24.38 5.00
C GLU A 60 -14.82 23.14 4.13
N ILE A 61 -16.08 22.70 4.04
CA ILE A 61 -16.52 21.57 3.20
C ILE A 61 -17.55 22.02 2.14
N GLU A 62 -17.48 23.29 1.73
CA GLU A 62 -18.46 23.91 0.83
C GLU A 62 -18.57 23.19 -0.52
N LEU A 63 -17.45 22.82 -1.14
CA LEU A 63 -17.45 22.10 -2.42
C LEU A 63 -18.26 20.79 -2.35
N LEU A 64 -18.05 19.98 -1.30
CA LEU A 64 -18.78 18.73 -1.09
C LEU A 64 -20.28 18.97 -0.85
N ASN A 65 -20.62 19.97 -0.04
CA ASN A 65 -22.02 20.34 0.21
C ASN A 65 -22.71 20.85 -1.05
N ASN A 66 -22.04 21.69 -1.85
CA ASN A 66 -22.59 22.26 -3.07
C ASN A 66 -22.95 21.17 -4.07
N TYR A 67 -22.05 20.21 -4.33
CA TYR A 67 -22.37 19.07 -5.19
C TYR A 67 -23.49 18.21 -4.62
N TYR A 68 -23.48 17.92 -3.31
CA TYR A 68 -24.56 17.17 -2.68
C TYR A 68 -25.93 17.89 -2.77
N ASP A 69 -25.95 19.21 -2.60
CA ASP A 69 -27.17 20.02 -2.73
C ASP A 69 -27.66 20.10 -4.17
N VAL A 70 -26.75 20.15 -5.16
CA VAL A 70 -27.11 20.04 -6.59
C VAL A 70 -27.78 18.71 -6.89
N LEU A 71 -27.26 17.60 -6.35
CA LEU A 71 -27.81 16.27 -6.57
C LEU A 71 -29.16 16.06 -5.84
N THR A 72 -29.31 16.64 -4.64
CA THR A 72 -30.51 16.42 -3.81
C THR A 72 -31.68 17.35 -4.10
N ASN A 73 -31.43 18.59 -4.53
CA ASN A 73 -32.48 19.60 -4.68
C ASN A 73 -32.93 19.81 -6.15
N ASN A 74 -32.15 19.35 -7.14
CA ASN A 74 -32.51 19.48 -8.55
C ASN A 74 -33.23 18.25 -9.09
N ILE A 75 -34.25 18.49 -9.92
CA ILE A 75 -35.01 17.43 -10.61
C ILE A 75 -34.19 16.83 -11.76
N ASP A 76 -33.26 17.60 -12.33
CA ASP A 76 -32.28 17.16 -13.33
C ASP A 76 -30.92 17.79 -13.03
N PHE A 77 -29.86 17.01 -13.16
CA PHE A 77 -28.48 17.42 -12.87
C PHE A 77 -27.53 16.79 -13.89
N PRO A 78 -26.39 17.43 -14.22
CA PRO A 78 -25.47 16.92 -15.23
C PRO A 78 -24.68 15.70 -14.73
N LEU A 79 -24.18 14.87 -15.66
CA LEU A 79 -23.35 13.71 -15.30
C LEU A 79 -22.03 14.16 -14.65
N GLU A 80 -21.47 15.26 -15.10
CA GLU A 80 -20.24 15.85 -14.58
C GLU A 80 -20.31 16.07 -13.07
N SER A 81 -21.42 16.62 -12.55
CA SER A 81 -21.60 16.82 -11.11
C SER A 81 -21.64 15.51 -10.32
N VAL A 82 -22.16 14.42 -10.90
CA VAL A 82 -22.12 13.10 -10.27
C VAL A 82 -20.69 12.56 -10.24
N VAL A 83 -19.93 12.76 -11.32
CA VAL A 83 -18.53 12.30 -11.43
C VAL A 83 -17.60 13.10 -10.51
N GLU A 84 -17.79 14.42 -10.40
CA GLU A 84 -17.07 15.30 -9.47
C GLU A 84 -17.38 14.92 -8.03
N TYR A 85 -18.66 14.73 -7.70
CA TYR A 85 -19.08 14.24 -6.39
C TYR A 85 -18.46 12.88 -6.06
N TYR A 86 -18.50 11.94 -7.01
CA TYR A 86 -17.85 10.63 -6.90
C TYR A 86 -16.34 10.77 -6.63
N TYR A 87 -15.64 11.67 -7.32
CA TYR A 87 -14.21 11.88 -7.15
C TYR A 87 -13.87 12.42 -5.75
N ILE A 88 -14.67 13.36 -5.24
CA ILE A 88 -14.54 13.89 -3.86
C ILE A 88 -14.76 12.77 -2.84
N LEU A 89 -15.82 11.97 -2.99
CA LEU A 89 -16.11 10.85 -2.09
C LEU A 89 -15.05 9.76 -2.15
N ASN A 90 -14.48 9.47 -3.32
CA ASN A 90 -13.40 8.50 -3.44
C ASN A 90 -12.12 9.00 -2.74
N ASN A 91 -11.80 10.29 -2.85
CA ASN A 91 -10.71 10.91 -2.10
C ASN A 91 -10.93 10.84 -0.58
N LEU A 92 -12.16 11.07 -0.13
CA LEU A 92 -12.52 10.91 1.29
C LEU A 92 -12.37 9.44 1.72
N LYS A 93 -12.84 8.49 0.90
CA LYS A 93 -12.74 7.06 1.15
C LYS A 93 -11.29 6.59 1.31
N GLU A 94 -10.36 7.09 0.49
CA GLU A 94 -8.92 6.77 0.62
C GLU A 94 -8.29 7.32 1.90
N ARG A 95 -8.87 8.38 2.48
CA ARG A 95 -8.43 8.98 3.74
C ARG A 95 -9.02 8.30 4.98
N LEU A 96 -10.15 7.63 4.84
CA LEU A 96 -10.81 6.93 5.94
C LEU A 96 -10.19 5.53 6.13
N PRO A 97 -9.98 5.07 7.38
CA PRO A 97 -9.45 3.73 7.63
C PRO A 97 -10.38 2.65 7.07
N SER A 98 -9.79 1.65 6.41
CA SER A 98 -10.53 0.53 5.81
C SER A 98 -10.91 -0.55 6.83
N ASP A 99 -10.33 -0.49 8.03
CA ASP A 99 -10.29 -1.59 8.99
C ASP A 99 -11.20 -1.36 10.20
N LYS A 100 -11.82 -2.45 10.67
CA LYS A 100 -12.78 -2.48 11.80
C LYS A 100 -12.11 -2.32 13.18
N SER A 101 -10.80 -2.16 13.24
CA SER A 101 -10.00 -2.17 14.48
C SER A 101 -10.06 -0.84 15.25
N LEU A 102 -10.53 0.24 14.62
CA LEU A 102 -10.92 1.47 15.30
C LEU A 102 -12.42 1.38 15.60
N ASP A 103 -12.75 0.92 16.80
CA ASP A 103 -14.12 0.73 17.28
C ASP A 103 -14.83 2.07 17.54
N HIS A 104 -15.03 2.90 16.52
CA HIS A 104 -15.60 4.25 16.69
C HIS A 104 -16.72 4.50 15.69
N SER A 105 -17.96 4.41 16.20
CA SER A 105 -19.22 5.15 15.95
C SER A 105 -19.43 6.05 14.70
N PHE A 106 -18.63 5.92 13.66
CA PHE A 106 -18.83 6.57 12.39
C PHE A 106 -19.74 5.65 11.57
N MET A 107 -21.05 5.76 11.76
CA MET A 107 -22.04 5.06 10.95
C MET A 107 -22.13 5.65 9.53
N TYR A 108 -20.99 5.68 8.85
CA TYR A 108 -20.84 5.78 7.39
C TYR A 108 -19.71 4.81 7.02
N ASP A 109 -19.95 3.50 7.21
CA ASP A 109 -19.04 2.46 6.73
C ASP A 109 -18.70 2.72 5.25
N ASN A 110 -17.52 2.31 4.77
CA ASN A 110 -17.14 2.34 3.35
C ASN A 110 -18.23 1.77 2.41
N LYS A 111 -19.10 0.91 2.94
CA LYS A 111 -20.30 0.39 2.29
C LYS A 111 -21.36 1.47 2.00
N SER A 112 -21.63 2.37 2.94
CA SER A 112 -22.60 3.47 2.79
C SER A 112 -22.13 4.49 1.74
N LEU A 113 -20.83 4.80 1.72
CA LEU A 113 -20.21 5.63 0.68
C LEU A 113 -20.36 5.01 -0.71
N ASN A 114 -20.02 3.73 -0.84
CA ASN A 114 -20.20 3.00 -2.10
C ASN A 114 -21.67 2.99 -2.55
N MET A 115 -22.61 2.80 -1.62
CA MET A 115 -24.04 2.81 -1.90
C MET A 115 -24.53 4.16 -2.40
N GLU A 116 -24.05 5.24 -1.80
CA GLU A 116 -24.36 6.60 -2.24
C GLU A 116 -23.82 6.88 -3.64
N MET A 117 -22.58 6.49 -3.92
CA MET A 117 -21.96 6.64 -5.25
C MET A 117 -22.75 5.88 -6.32
N VAL A 118 -23.14 4.63 -6.03
CA VAL A 118 -23.95 3.81 -6.93
C VAL A 118 -25.36 4.40 -7.13
N TYR A 119 -25.97 4.93 -6.07
CA TYR A 119 -27.30 5.54 -6.12
C TYR A 119 -27.34 6.74 -7.07
N TRP A 120 -26.41 7.70 -6.95
CA TRP A 120 -26.44 8.91 -7.78
C TRP A 120 -26.17 8.63 -9.26
N LEU A 121 -25.25 7.71 -9.55
CA LEU A 121 -25.02 7.24 -10.92
C LEU A 121 -26.29 6.61 -11.49
N TYR A 122 -26.97 5.77 -10.71
CA TYR A 122 -28.21 5.14 -11.14
C TYR A 122 -29.36 6.13 -11.35
N GLN A 123 -29.54 7.07 -10.44
CA GLN A 123 -30.54 8.14 -10.58
C GLN A 123 -30.29 8.96 -11.84
N LYS A 124 -29.02 9.31 -12.13
CA LYS A 124 -28.69 10.01 -13.38
C LYS A 124 -29.05 9.18 -14.61
N PHE A 125 -28.73 7.88 -14.60
CA PHE A 125 -29.12 6.97 -15.68
C PHE A 125 -30.65 6.95 -15.89
N MET A 126 -31.44 6.82 -14.83
CA MET A 126 -32.91 6.83 -14.92
C MET A 126 -33.44 8.14 -15.51
N LEU A 127 -32.95 9.29 -15.02
CA LEU A 127 -33.35 10.60 -15.50
C LEU A 127 -33.04 10.76 -16.99
N SER A 128 -31.82 10.43 -17.41
CA SER A 128 -31.39 10.51 -18.80
C SER A 128 -32.20 9.54 -19.68
N TYR A 129 -32.55 8.35 -19.18
CA TYR A 129 -33.40 7.42 -19.93
C TYR A 129 -34.84 7.91 -20.09
N LYS A 130 -35.45 8.48 -19.04
CA LYS A 130 -36.79 9.09 -19.12
C LYS A 130 -36.82 10.24 -20.13
N GLN A 131 -35.74 11.02 -20.23
CA GLN A 131 -35.63 12.07 -21.24
C GLN A 131 -35.62 11.53 -22.68
N ILE A 132 -35.01 10.36 -22.92
CA ILE A 132 -34.99 9.72 -24.25
C ILE A 132 -36.42 9.36 -24.70
N GLN A 133 -37.32 9.04 -23.77
CA GLN A 133 -38.72 8.70 -24.06
C GLN A 133 -39.58 9.90 -24.48
N LYS A 134 -39.12 11.14 -24.26
CA LYS A 134 -39.87 12.35 -24.66
C LYS A 134 -39.97 12.43 -26.19
N SER A 135 -41.18 12.58 -26.70
CA SER A 135 -41.46 12.64 -28.14
C SER A 135 -40.85 13.89 -28.81
N GLU A 136 -40.80 15.01 -28.10
CA GLU A 136 -40.33 16.33 -28.58
C GLU A 136 -38.81 16.42 -28.75
N LEU A 137 -38.04 15.50 -28.15
CA LEU A 137 -36.59 15.55 -28.20
C LEU A 137 -36.05 15.04 -29.54
N ASP A 138 -35.09 15.76 -30.13
CA ASP A 138 -34.51 15.41 -31.43
C ASP A 138 -33.66 14.11 -31.37
N ASP A 139 -33.47 13.48 -32.53
CA ASP A 139 -32.76 12.20 -32.60
C ASP A 139 -31.29 12.32 -32.17
N LYS A 140 -30.67 13.50 -32.36
CA LYS A 140 -29.26 13.75 -31.98
C LYS A 140 -29.10 13.86 -30.46
N ALA A 141 -29.99 14.55 -29.76
CA ALA A 141 -29.99 14.63 -28.30
C ALA A 141 -30.34 13.28 -27.69
N LYS A 142 -31.33 12.55 -28.25
CA LYS A 142 -31.61 11.14 -27.86
C LYS A 142 -30.35 10.27 -27.98
N TYR A 143 -29.63 10.39 -29.10
CA TYR A 143 -28.37 9.67 -29.29
C TYR A 143 -27.29 10.10 -28.26
N SER A 144 -27.18 11.38 -27.93
CA SER A 144 -26.26 11.85 -26.89
C SER A 144 -26.60 11.27 -25.51
N LEU A 145 -27.88 11.29 -25.12
CA LEU A 145 -28.34 10.70 -23.85
C LEU A 145 -28.12 9.19 -23.80
N THR A 146 -28.28 8.46 -24.91
CA THR A 146 -27.94 7.02 -24.93
C THR A 146 -26.45 6.77 -24.68
N LYS A 147 -25.55 7.64 -25.15
CA LYS A 147 -24.11 7.53 -24.84
C LYS A 147 -23.84 7.73 -23.35
N GLU A 148 -24.51 8.71 -22.76
CA GLU A 148 -24.42 8.99 -21.33
C GLU A 148 -24.91 7.80 -20.50
N CYS A 149 -26.08 7.24 -20.83
CA CYS A 149 -26.61 6.04 -20.21
C CYS A 149 -25.62 4.87 -20.30
N ASN A 150 -25.00 4.67 -21.47
CA ASN A 150 -23.99 3.64 -21.67
C ASN A 150 -22.72 3.90 -20.82
N ALA A 151 -22.25 5.14 -20.74
CA ALA A 151 -21.10 5.51 -19.92
C ALA A 151 -21.32 5.17 -18.44
N ILE A 152 -22.51 5.49 -17.92
CA ILE A 152 -22.91 5.21 -16.54
C ILE A 152 -22.99 3.71 -16.28
N LEU A 153 -23.77 2.96 -17.07
CA LEU A 153 -23.99 1.54 -16.82
C LEU A 153 -22.70 0.72 -16.94
N GLN A 154 -21.85 1.03 -17.92
CA GLN A 154 -20.55 0.37 -18.10
C GLN A 154 -19.62 0.63 -16.92
N PHE A 155 -19.65 1.84 -16.36
CA PHE A 155 -18.86 2.17 -15.18
C PHE A 155 -19.34 1.43 -13.93
N ILE A 156 -20.65 1.34 -13.71
CA ILE A 156 -21.22 0.58 -12.59
C ILE A 156 -20.88 -0.92 -12.74
N LEU A 157 -21.05 -1.49 -13.94
CA LEU A 157 -20.75 -2.91 -14.19
C LEU A 157 -19.26 -3.22 -13.97
N LYS A 158 -18.36 -2.39 -14.50
CA LYS A 158 -16.91 -2.61 -14.35
C LYS A 158 -16.44 -2.54 -12.90
N ASN A 159 -17.07 -1.69 -12.08
CA ASN A 159 -16.73 -1.52 -10.66
C ASN A 159 -17.66 -2.31 -9.72
N HIS A 160 -18.46 -3.23 -10.26
CA HIS A 160 -19.50 -3.94 -9.53
C HIS A 160 -18.95 -4.69 -8.31
N GLU A 161 -17.87 -5.45 -8.46
CA GLU A 161 -17.27 -6.19 -7.33
C GLU A 161 -16.81 -5.29 -6.18
N GLY A 162 -16.22 -4.13 -6.52
CA GLY A 162 -15.67 -3.16 -5.56
C GLY A 162 -16.71 -2.24 -4.93
N MET A 163 -17.81 -1.94 -5.64
CA MET A 163 -18.87 -1.04 -5.18
C MET A 163 -20.04 -1.79 -4.55
N ILE A 164 -20.43 -2.95 -5.09
CA ILE A 164 -21.69 -3.63 -4.77
C ILE A 164 -21.48 -4.86 -3.86
N GLN A 165 -20.27 -5.44 -3.74
CA GLN A 165 -19.86 -6.57 -2.85
C GLN A 165 -20.92 -7.65 -2.51
N LYS A 166 -20.56 -8.95 -2.53
CA LYS A 166 -21.36 -10.10 -2.01
C LYS A 166 -21.97 -9.93 -0.58
N LYS A 167 -21.57 -8.91 0.19
CA LYS A 167 -22.04 -8.62 1.56
C LYS A 167 -23.24 -7.68 1.64
N LEU A 168 -23.62 -6.96 0.58
CA LEU A 168 -24.79 -6.10 0.60
C LEU A 168 -26.04 -6.87 0.15
N LYS A 169 -26.45 -7.86 0.96
CA LYS A 169 -27.61 -8.75 0.71
C LYS A 169 -28.95 -8.00 0.56
N HIS A 170 -28.97 -6.71 0.84
CA HIS A 170 -30.16 -5.85 0.84
C HIS A 170 -30.23 -4.92 -0.39
N LEU A 171 -29.25 -4.94 -1.31
CA LEU A 171 -29.44 -4.20 -2.55
C LEU A 171 -30.59 -4.82 -3.33
N PRO A 172 -31.48 -4.00 -3.90
CA PRO A 172 -32.43 -4.46 -4.89
C PRO A 172 -31.73 -5.26 -5.99
N ASN A 173 -32.36 -6.33 -6.49
CA ASN A 173 -31.74 -7.19 -7.52
C ASN A 173 -31.52 -6.47 -8.87
N PHE A 174 -31.90 -5.20 -8.99
CA PHE A 174 -31.57 -4.38 -10.17
C PHE A 174 -30.07 -4.07 -10.28
N TYR A 175 -29.36 -4.09 -9.16
CA TYR A 175 -27.91 -3.95 -9.13
C TYR A 175 -27.17 -5.26 -9.40
N LYS A 176 -27.88 -6.35 -9.71
CA LYS A 176 -27.24 -7.61 -10.13
C LYS A 176 -26.48 -7.41 -11.44
N GLU A 177 -25.36 -8.10 -11.55
CA GLU A 177 -24.47 -8.03 -12.71
C GLU A 177 -25.22 -8.39 -14.00
N GLU A 178 -26.06 -9.43 -13.97
CA GLU A 178 -26.82 -9.89 -15.12
C GLU A 178 -27.85 -8.85 -15.59
N THR A 179 -28.47 -8.13 -14.66
CA THR A 179 -29.44 -7.07 -14.97
C THR A 179 -28.76 -5.87 -15.62
N LEU A 180 -27.61 -5.44 -15.07
CA LEU A 180 -26.82 -4.34 -15.63
C LEU A 180 -26.27 -4.68 -17.02
N ALA A 181 -25.76 -5.90 -17.21
CA ALA A 181 -25.27 -6.39 -18.49
C ALA A 181 -26.38 -6.37 -19.57
N PHE A 182 -27.60 -6.76 -19.20
CA PHE A 182 -28.72 -6.72 -20.13
C PHE A 182 -29.20 -5.29 -20.44
N TRP A 183 -29.25 -4.39 -19.46
CA TRP A 183 -29.55 -2.98 -19.74
C TRP A 183 -28.54 -2.36 -20.69
N ILE A 184 -27.25 -2.66 -20.53
CA ILE A 184 -26.21 -2.24 -21.49
C ILE A 184 -26.54 -2.75 -22.90
N LYS A 185 -27.03 -3.98 -23.06
CA LYS A 185 -27.46 -4.50 -24.37
C LYS A 185 -28.64 -3.71 -24.94
N ILE A 186 -29.66 -3.39 -24.14
CA ILE A 186 -30.80 -2.58 -24.59
C ILE A 186 -30.37 -1.15 -24.98
N ILE A 187 -29.57 -0.49 -24.15
CA ILE A 187 -29.10 0.87 -24.45
C ILE A 187 -28.21 0.86 -25.69
N ASN A 188 -27.34 -0.13 -25.85
CA ASN A 188 -26.55 -0.29 -27.07
C ASN A 188 -27.41 -0.56 -28.30
N ALA A 189 -28.46 -1.37 -28.18
CA ALA A 189 -29.41 -1.57 -29.26
C ALA A 189 -30.03 -0.23 -29.66
N LEU A 190 -30.65 0.49 -28.73
CA LEU A 190 -31.28 1.79 -28.99
C LEU A 190 -30.31 2.83 -29.55
N GLN A 191 -29.07 2.90 -29.03
CA GLN A 191 -28.04 3.79 -29.55
C GLN A 191 -27.73 3.47 -31.03
N GLN A 192 -27.63 2.18 -31.37
CA GLN A 192 -27.37 1.73 -32.73
C GLN A 192 -28.60 1.95 -33.65
N GLU A 193 -29.83 1.77 -33.13
CA GLU A 193 -31.08 2.11 -33.82
C GLU A 193 -31.12 3.60 -34.21
N LEU A 194 -30.85 4.50 -33.26
CA LEU A 194 -30.78 5.93 -33.48
C LEU A 194 -29.66 6.31 -34.45
N PHE A 195 -28.50 5.66 -34.35
CA PHE A 195 -27.40 5.89 -35.29
C PHE A 195 -27.79 5.53 -36.72
N ILE A 196 -28.48 4.40 -36.93
CA ILE A 196 -29.02 4.01 -38.22
C ILE A 196 -30.02 5.05 -38.73
N LYS A 197 -30.97 5.49 -37.89
CA LYS A 197 -31.95 6.53 -38.23
C LYS A 197 -31.30 7.83 -38.69
N ILE A 198 -30.33 8.33 -37.92
CA ILE A 198 -29.55 9.54 -38.23
C ILE A 198 -28.77 9.35 -39.53
N THR A 199 -28.22 8.16 -39.78
CA THR A 199 -27.44 7.86 -40.99
C THR A 199 -28.31 7.84 -42.25
N VAL A 200 -29.48 7.19 -42.18
CA VAL A 200 -30.43 7.10 -43.29
C VAL A 200 -30.99 8.48 -43.63
N ASN A 201 -31.28 9.32 -42.64
CA ASN A 201 -31.84 10.64 -42.86
C ASN A 201 -30.83 11.69 -43.37
N ASN A 202 -29.53 11.52 -43.13
CA ASN A 202 -28.50 12.53 -43.46
C ASN A 202 -27.75 12.30 -44.78
N THR A 203 -27.94 11.18 -45.51
CA THR A 203 -27.09 10.85 -46.66
C THR A 203 -27.82 10.88 -48.01
N LYS A 204 -27.23 11.59 -49.00
CA LYS A 204 -27.63 11.49 -50.43
C LYS A 204 -27.17 10.18 -51.10
N VAL A 205 -26.34 9.39 -50.42
CA VAL A 205 -25.81 8.09 -50.91
C VAL A 205 -25.91 7.06 -49.79
N THR A 206 -26.83 6.12 -49.94
CA THR A 206 -27.10 5.05 -48.98
C THR A 206 -26.00 3.97 -49.05
N ASN A 207 -25.16 3.86 -48.01
CA ASN A 207 -24.19 2.76 -47.92
C ASN A 207 -24.86 1.50 -47.35
N TYR A 208 -25.51 0.73 -48.22
CA TYR A 208 -26.20 -0.50 -47.85
C TYR A 208 -25.32 -1.51 -47.11
N SER A 209 -24.01 -1.56 -47.41
CA SER A 209 -23.07 -2.47 -46.75
C SER A 209 -22.94 -2.21 -45.26
N LEU A 210 -22.89 -0.93 -44.90
CA LEU A 210 -22.81 -0.49 -43.52
C LEU A 210 -24.13 -0.75 -42.79
N LEU A 211 -25.26 -0.43 -43.45
CA LEU A 211 -26.59 -0.52 -42.86
C LEU A 211 -26.99 -1.96 -42.51
N PHE A 212 -26.74 -2.95 -43.38
CA PHE A 212 -27.12 -4.33 -43.05
C PHE A 212 -26.29 -4.90 -41.89
N LYS A 213 -25.00 -4.55 -41.79
CA LYS A 213 -24.11 -4.99 -40.69
C LYS A 213 -24.51 -4.37 -39.36
N MET A 214 -24.89 -3.09 -39.38
CA MET A 214 -25.41 -2.37 -38.21
C MET A 214 -26.78 -2.91 -37.79
N ALA A 215 -27.70 -3.10 -38.72
CA ALA A 215 -29.02 -3.70 -38.44
C ALA A 215 -28.86 -5.12 -37.86
N TYR A 216 -27.90 -5.88 -38.36
CA TYR A 216 -27.62 -7.23 -37.85
C TYR A 216 -27.09 -7.19 -36.42
N GLN A 217 -26.23 -6.21 -36.10
CA GLN A 217 -25.80 -5.98 -34.72
C GLN A 217 -26.97 -5.66 -33.79
N VAL A 218 -27.96 -4.87 -34.24
CA VAL A 218 -29.16 -4.60 -33.44
C VAL A 218 -29.98 -5.87 -33.20
N TYR A 219 -30.16 -6.69 -34.24
CA TYR A 219 -30.77 -8.01 -34.08
C TYR A 219 -30.04 -8.87 -33.03
N VAL A 220 -28.71 -8.93 -33.10
CA VAL A 220 -27.89 -9.70 -32.16
C VAL A 220 -28.11 -9.23 -30.71
N PHE A 221 -28.23 -7.93 -30.46
CA PHE A 221 -28.52 -7.41 -29.12
C PHE A 221 -29.87 -7.91 -28.56
N TYR A 222 -30.90 -8.08 -29.39
CA TYR A 222 -32.21 -8.59 -28.97
C TYR A 222 -32.38 -10.12 -29.07
N ASN A 223 -31.43 -10.83 -29.69
CA ASN A 223 -31.55 -12.27 -29.95
C ASN A 223 -31.07 -13.16 -28.78
N ASP A 224 -30.48 -12.58 -27.74
CA ASP A 224 -29.93 -13.32 -26.61
C ASP A 224 -31.01 -13.87 -25.66
N LYS A 225 -31.49 -15.08 -25.96
CA LYS A 225 -32.64 -15.69 -25.27
C LYS A 225 -32.40 -15.90 -23.78
N VAL A 226 -31.18 -16.26 -23.38
CA VAL A 226 -30.84 -16.56 -21.98
C VAL A 226 -30.86 -15.27 -21.16
N ASP A 227 -30.25 -14.22 -21.69
CA ASP A 227 -30.19 -12.93 -21.00
C ASP A 227 -31.56 -12.24 -20.94
N VAL A 228 -32.38 -12.35 -21.98
CA VAL A 228 -33.76 -11.85 -21.97
C VAL A 228 -34.59 -12.57 -20.90
N GLN A 229 -34.48 -13.90 -20.79
CA GLN A 229 -35.23 -14.67 -19.80
C GLN A 229 -34.76 -14.38 -18.37
N ASN A 230 -33.45 -14.32 -18.14
CA ASN A 230 -32.87 -13.99 -16.84
C ASN A 230 -33.23 -12.56 -16.42
N PHE A 231 -33.21 -11.61 -17.35
CA PHE A 231 -33.64 -10.23 -17.08
C PHE A 231 -35.12 -10.14 -16.70
N LEU A 232 -35.99 -10.79 -17.47
CA LEU A 232 -37.42 -10.81 -17.18
C LEU A 232 -37.71 -11.48 -15.82
N ALA A 233 -37.02 -12.57 -15.50
CA ALA A 233 -37.14 -13.26 -14.21
C ALA A 233 -36.63 -12.42 -13.03
N ASN A 234 -35.45 -11.78 -13.16
CA ASN A 234 -34.91 -10.90 -12.13
C ASN A 234 -35.81 -9.67 -11.89
N ARG A 235 -36.38 -9.13 -12.97
CA ARG A 235 -37.29 -7.99 -12.90
C ARG A 235 -38.62 -8.36 -12.25
N HIS A 236 -39.16 -9.54 -12.57
CA HIS A 236 -40.32 -10.11 -11.90
C HIS A 236 -40.06 -10.27 -10.40
N ASN A 237 -38.96 -10.92 -10.01
CA ASN A 237 -38.64 -11.16 -8.60
C ASN A 237 -38.44 -9.88 -7.78
N ASN A 238 -37.77 -8.87 -8.34
CA ASN A 238 -37.61 -7.55 -7.70
C ASN A 238 -38.93 -6.86 -7.36
N TYR A 239 -39.91 -7.01 -8.24
CA TYR A 239 -41.18 -6.34 -8.12
C TYR A 239 -42.03 -6.99 -7.03
N TYR A 240 -42.14 -8.32 -7.04
CA TYR A 240 -42.90 -9.07 -6.03
C TYR A 240 -42.22 -9.15 -4.65
N GLU A 241 -40.91 -8.89 -4.54
CA GLU A 241 -40.25 -8.68 -3.23
C GLU A 241 -40.58 -7.32 -2.60
N THR A 242 -41.08 -6.34 -3.37
CA THR A 242 -41.33 -4.96 -2.90
C THR A 242 -42.80 -4.53 -2.94
N ALA A 243 -43.66 -5.27 -3.63
CA ALA A 243 -45.10 -5.05 -3.67
C ALA A 243 -45.78 -5.67 -2.44
N SER A 244 -46.25 -4.82 -1.52
CA SER A 244 -47.27 -5.17 -0.53
C SER A 244 -48.63 -4.92 -1.20
N ASP A 245 -49.42 -6.00 -1.33
CA ASP A 245 -50.86 -6.09 -1.63
C ASP A 245 -51.56 -4.84 -2.22
N ASP A 246 -52.02 -4.94 -3.48
CA ASP A 246 -53.42 -4.64 -3.89
C ASP A 246 -53.69 -4.48 -5.42
N ASN A 247 -52.71 -4.50 -6.34
CA ASN A 247 -52.98 -4.29 -7.79
C ASN A 247 -52.27 -5.29 -8.74
N GLU A 248 -52.54 -6.59 -8.63
CA GLU A 248 -51.85 -7.61 -9.47
C GLU A 248 -52.18 -7.57 -10.99
N SER A 249 -53.30 -6.95 -11.41
CA SER A 249 -53.75 -7.01 -12.82
C SER A 249 -53.01 -6.09 -13.78
N ASP A 250 -52.73 -4.84 -13.38
CA ASP A 250 -52.13 -3.84 -14.28
C ASP A 250 -50.65 -4.13 -14.58
N HIS A 251 -49.98 -4.89 -13.70
CA HIS A 251 -48.53 -5.11 -13.76
C HIS A 251 -48.14 -6.35 -14.58
N HIS A 252 -49.05 -7.32 -14.77
CA HIS A 252 -48.83 -8.42 -15.71
C HIS A 252 -48.75 -7.90 -17.16
N ASP A 253 -49.43 -6.80 -17.46
CA ASP A 253 -49.42 -6.16 -18.77
C ASP A 253 -48.07 -5.49 -19.08
N ASP A 254 -47.39 -4.86 -18.11
CA ASP A 254 -46.07 -4.22 -18.28
C ASP A 254 -44.97 -5.21 -18.72
N PHE A 255 -44.88 -6.39 -18.07
CA PHE A 255 -43.89 -7.42 -18.44
C PHE A 255 -44.17 -8.02 -19.81
N THR A 256 -45.46 -8.14 -20.14
CA THR A 256 -45.93 -8.65 -21.43
C THR A 256 -45.63 -7.64 -22.53
N GLU A 257 -45.83 -6.34 -22.28
CA GLU A 257 -45.47 -5.24 -23.17
C GLU A 257 -43.97 -5.24 -23.47
N LEU A 258 -43.13 -5.26 -22.44
CA LEU A 258 -41.66 -5.31 -22.57
C LEU A 258 -41.18 -6.51 -23.40
N SER A 259 -41.69 -7.71 -23.08
CA SER A 259 -41.36 -8.95 -23.80
C SER A 259 -41.82 -8.89 -25.26
N ASN A 260 -43.00 -8.36 -25.52
CA ASN A 260 -43.54 -8.20 -26.87
C ASN A 260 -42.75 -7.17 -27.67
N MET A 261 -42.37 -6.04 -27.08
CA MET A 261 -41.58 -5.00 -27.71
C MET A 261 -40.19 -5.52 -28.14
N ILE A 262 -39.52 -6.30 -27.29
CA ILE A 262 -38.24 -6.95 -27.64
C ILE A 262 -38.41 -7.91 -28.81
N LYS A 263 -39.47 -8.74 -28.80
CA LYS A 263 -39.77 -9.67 -29.91
C LYS A 263 -40.03 -8.93 -31.21
N VAL A 264 -40.82 -7.85 -31.18
CA VAL A 264 -41.12 -7.04 -32.36
C VAL A 264 -39.85 -6.38 -32.90
N LYS A 265 -39.07 -5.70 -32.06
CA LYS A 265 -37.81 -5.06 -32.49
C LYS A 265 -36.81 -6.08 -33.05
N LYS A 266 -36.66 -7.24 -32.43
CA LYS A 266 -35.87 -8.35 -32.96
C LYS A 266 -36.30 -8.70 -34.39
N SER A 267 -37.61 -8.84 -34.61
CA SER A 267 -38.16 -9.18 -35.92
C SER A 267 -37.96 -8.08 -36.95
N VAL A 268 -38.17 -6.82 -36.56
CA VAL A 268 -37.92 -5.67 -37.43
C VAL A 268 -36.46 -5.64 -37.89
N TRP A 269 -35.51 -5.78 -36.99
CA TRP A 269 -34.09 -5.61 -37.33
C TRP A 269 -33.53 -6.76 -38.18
N ILE A 270 -33.99 -8.01 -38.02
CA ILE A 270 -33.59 -9.09 -38.92
C ILE A 270 -34.18 -8.92 -40.33
N ILE A 271 -35.41 -8.43 -40.43
CA ILE A 271 -36.04 -8.09 -41.72
C ILE A 271 -35.29 -6.94 -42.39
N THR A 272 -34.96 -5.89 -41.64
CA THR A 272 -34.16 -4.75 -42.12
C THR A 272 -32.75 -5.17 -42.57
N THR A 273 -32.09 -6.10 -41.86
CA THR A 273 -30.83 -6.71 -42.29
C THR A 273 -30.99 -7.41 -43.63
N CYS A 274 -32.00 -8.27 -43.78
CA CYS A 274 -32.27 -9.00 -45.00
C CYS A 274 -32.49 -8.05 -46.19
N TYR A 275 -33.30 -7.01 -45.99
CA TYR A 275 -33.55 -5.98 -47.01
C TYR A 275 -32.27 -5.29 -47.47
N TYR A 276 -31.50 -4.71 -46.54
CA TYR A 276 -30.30 -3.95 -46.92
C TYR A 276 -29.19 -4.82 -47.48
N TYR A 277 -29.09 -6.08 -47.05
CA TYR A 277 -28.15 -7.03 -47.62
C TYR A 277 -28.52 -7.38 -49.07
N CYS A 278 -29.81 -7.62 -49.35
CA CYS A 278 -30.29 -7.87 -50.71
C CYS A 278 -30.10 -6.63 -51.61
N MET A 279 -30.37 -5.43 -51.09
CA MET A 279 -30.11 -4.17 -51.81
C MET A 279 -28.62 -3.96 -52.08
N HIS A 280 -27.73 -4.35 -51.16
CA HIS A 280 -26.29 -4.30 -51.40
C HIS A 280 -25.87 -5.24 -52.54
N LEU A 281 -26.36 -6.48 -52.54
CA LEU A 281 -26.07 -7.46 -53.58
C LEU A 281 -26.58 -6.98 -54.96
N TYR A 282 -27.84 -6.54 -55.00
CA TYR A 282 -28.52 -6.08 -56.21
C TYR A 282 -27.88 -4.81 -56.78
N THR A 283 -27.72 -3.74 -55.97
CA THR A 283 -27.31 -2.42 -56.48
C THR A 283 -25.80 -2.22 -56.57
N LYS A 284 -25.01 -2.80 -55.66
CA LYS A 284 -23.55 -2.55 -55.58
C LYS A 284 -22.74 -3.69 -56.16
N MET A 285 -23.09 -4.93 -55.83
CA MET A 285 -22.37 -6.11 -56.32
C MET A 285 -22.89 -6.62 -57.67
N LYS A 286 -24.03 -6.09 -58.14
CA LYS A 286 -24.71 -6.50 -59.39
C LYS A 286 -24.90 -8.01 -59.48
N LYS A 287 -25.28 -8.64 -58.37
CA LYS A 287 -25.70 -10.03 -58.29
C LYS A 287 -27.21 -10.08 -58.13
N TYR A 288 -27.88 -10.93 -58.90
CA TYR A 288 -29.34 -10.99 -58.99
C TYR A 288 -29.90 -12.33 -58.50
N GLY A 289 -29.19 -13.45 -58.70
CA GLY A 289 -29.62 -14.78 -58.23
C GLY A 289 -29.41 -15.02 -56.73
N GLU A 290 -28.32 -14.49 -56.17
CA GLU A 290 -27.98 -14.58 -54.74
C GLU A 290 -29.00 -13.86 -53.81
N PRO A 291 -29.42 -12.60 -54.06
CA PRO A 291 -30.48 -11.98 -53.25
C PRO A 291 -31.84 -12.67 -53.40
N LEU A 292 -32.18 -13.21 -54.59
CA LEU A 292 -33.44 -13.97 -54.78
C LEU A 292 -33.45 -15.26 -53.97
N THR A 293 -32.33 -15.97 -53.93
CA THR A 293 -32.15 -17.17 -53.10
C THR A 293 -32.44 -16.86 -51.62
N LEU A 294 -31.84 -15.79 -51.10
CA LEU A 294 -32.05 -15.38 -49.71
C LEU A 294 -33.48 -14.91 -49.46
N LEU A 295 -34.04 -14.04 -50.29
CA LEU A 295 -35.41 -13.52 -50.12
C LEU A 295 -36.45 -14.63 -50.15
N LYS A 296 -36.34 -15.56 -51.09
CA LYS A 296 -37.25 -16.71 -51.21
C LYS A 296 -37.14 -17.64 -50.00
N CYS A 297 -35.92 -17.93 -49.56
CA CYS A 297 -35.69 -18.72 -48.34
C CYS A 297 -36.26 -18.01 -47.09
N PHE A 298 -36.00 -16.72 -46.94
CA PHE A 298 -36.44 -15.93 -45.79
C PHE A 298 -37.97 -15.78 -45.74
N LEU A 299 -38.61 -15.41 -46.87
CA LEU A 299 -40.07 -15.23 -46.93
C LEU A 299 -40.84 -16.52 -46.64
N ASN A 300 -40.31 -17.69 -47.02
CA ASN A 300 -40.97 -18.98 -46.83
C ASN A 300 -40.76 -19.58 -45.42
N ASN A 301 -39.63 -19.29 -44.77
CA ASN A 301 -39.22 -19.97 -43.54
C ASN A 301 -39.23 -19.07 -42.29
N TYR A 302 -39.27 -17.73 -42.44
CA TYR A 302 -39.33 -16.81 -41.30
C TYR A 302 -40.76 -16.69 -40.74
N PRO A 303 -40.98 -16.87 -39.43
CA PRO A 303 -42.31 -16.75 -38.82
C PRO A 303 -42.68 -15.27 -38.59
N PHE A 304 -43.25 -14.62 -39.61
CA PHE A 304 -43.74 -13.25 -39.50
C PHE A 304 -44.90 -13.16 -38.49
N ASN A 305 -44.83 -12.19 -37.58
CA ASN A 305 -45.94 -11.87 -36.68
C ASN A 305 -47.02 -11.09 -37.44
N GLU A 306 -48.00 -11.81 -38.00
CA GLU A 306 -49.09 -11.22 -38.80
C GLU A 306 -50.03 -10.31 -37.98
N ASN A 307 -49.95 -10.35 -36.64
CA ASN A 307 -50.77 -9.52 -35.76
C ASN A 307 -50.18 -8.12 -35.50
N HIS A 308 -49.01 -7.81 -36.05
CA HIS A 308 -48.35 -6.52 -35.86
C HIS A 308 -48.17 -5.79 -37.20
N ASP A 309 -48.89 -4.68 -37.38
CA ASP A 309 -48.97 -3.95 -38.65
C ASP A 309 -47.59 -3.59 -39.24
N ASP A 310 -46.64 -3.18 -38.40
CA ASP A 310 -45.28 -2.87 -38.84
C ASP A 310 -44.53 -4.06 -39.47
N ILE A 311 -44.71 -5.27 -38.92
CA ILE A 311 -44.09 -6.48 -39.45
C ILE A 311 -44.75 -6.88 -40.78
N VAL A 312 -46.08 -6.73 -40.87
CA VAL A 312 -46.83 -6.95 -42.11
C VAL A 312 -46.39 -5.97 -43.20
N ASN A 313 -46.18 -4.71 -42.86
CA ASN A 313 -45.72 -3.68 -43.80
C ASN A 313 -44.28 -3.93 -44.27
N LEU A 314 -43.38 -4.35 -43.38
CA LEU A 314 -42.02 -4.74 -43.75
C LEU A 314 -41.99 -6.00 -44.63
N LYS A 315 -42.85 -6.99 -44.34
CA LYS A 315 -43.03 -8.19 -45.18
C LYS A 315 -43.47 -7.81 -46.60
N LYS A 316 -44.45 -6.90 -46.74
CA LYS A 316 -44.88 -6.38 -48.04
C LYS A 316 -43.72 -5.73 -48.81
N GLN A 317 -42.90 -4.91 -48.13
CA GLN A 317 -41.72 -4.29 -48.75
C GLN A 317 -40.68 -5.33 -49.23
N LEU A 318 -40.46 -6.43 -48.48
CA LEU A 318 -39.61 -7.53 -48.93
C LEU A 318 -40.19 -8.27 -50.15
N ILE A 319 -41.52 -8.48 -50.19
CA ILE A 319 -42.19 -9.11 -51.35
C ILE A 319 -42.03 -8.24 -52.59
N THR A 320 -42.25 -6.93 -52.49
CA THR A 320 -42.05 -5.99 -53.61
C THR A 320 -40.59 -5.99 -54.08
N LEU A 321 -39.61 -6.06 -53.16
CA LEU A 321 -38.20 -6.19 -53.51
C LEU A 321 -37.92 -7.51 -54.26
N HIS A 322 -38.48 -8.63 -53.80
CA HIS A 322 -38.35 -9.92 -54.46
C HIS A 322 -38.94 -9.91 -55.87
N GLU A 323 -40.17 -9.39 -56.04
CA GLU A 323 -40.84 -9.30 -57.34
C GLU A 323 -40.04 -8.44 -58.33
N MET A 324 -39.48 -7.32 -57.86
CA MET A 324 -38.65 -6.44 -58.68
C MET A 324 -37.37 -7.14 -59.17
N ILE A 325 -36.60 -7.73 -58.26
CA ILE A 325 -35.35 -8.42 -58.62
C ILE A 325 -35.65 -9.66 -59.49
N SER A 326 -36.76 -10.37 -59.23
CA SER A 326 -37.17 -11.54 -60.02
C SER A 326 -37.48 -11.13 -61.45
N LYS A 327 -38.26 -10.05 -61.64
CA LYS A 327 -38.56 -9.52 -62.97
C LYS A 327 -37.27 -9.19 -63.73
N ASP A 328 -36.35 -8.46 -63.11
CA ASP A 328 -35.09 -8.11 -63.74
C ASP A 328 -34.25 -9.36 -64.07
N ASN A 329 -34.19 -10.34 -63.18
CA ASN A 329 -33.45 -11.58 -63.42
C ASN A 329 -34.09 -12.44 -64.52
N ASP A 330 -35.42 -12.53 -64.55
CA ASP A 330 -36.16 -13.36 -65.50
C ASP A 330 -36.16 -12.77 -66.92
N PHE A 331 -36.04 -11.44 -67.07
CA PHE A 331 -36.07 -10.77 -68.37
C PHE A 331 -34.71 -10.23 -68.86
N ILE A 332 -33.72 -10.02 -67.97
CA ILE A 332 -32.46 -9.35 -68.31
C ILE A 332 -31.23 -10.20 -67.97
N TYR A 333 -31.12 -10.70 -66.73
CA TYR A 333 -29.82 -11.20 -66.21
C TYR A 333 -29.67 -12.72 -66.18
N HIS A 334 -30.76 -13.46 -66.03
CA HIS A 334 -30.83 -14.93 -66.04
C HIS A 334 -29.82 -15.64 -65.12
N GLU A 335 -29.54 -15.11 -63.93
CA GLU A 335 -28.67 -15.76 -62.95
C GLU A 335 -29.38 -16.92 -62.23
N ASP A 336 -28.62 -17.96 -61.88
CA ASP A 336 -29.11 -19.14 -61.15
C ASP A 336 -29.60 -18.78 -59.73
N VAL A 337 -30.75 -19.35 -59.35
CA VAL A 337 -31.34 -19.21 -58.01
C VAL A 337 -31.32 -20.56 -57.31
N ASN A 338 -30.67 -20.66 -56.15
CA ASN A 338 -30.63 -21.91 -55.39
C ASN A 338 -31.93 -22.09 -54.59
N ILE A 339 -32.71 -23.13 -54.90
CA ILE A 339 -34.03 -23.37 -54.31
C ILE A 339 -33.96 -24.34 -53.12
N GLU A 340 -32.84 -25.03 -52.92
CA GLU A 340 -32.72 -26.11 -51.93
C GLU A 340 -32.38 -25.60 -50.52
N THR A 341 -31.94 -24.34 -50.39
CA THR A 341 -31.55 -23.78 -49.09
C THR A 341 -32.79 -23.42 -48.26
N LYS A 342 -32.99 -24.11 -47.14
CA LYS A 342 -34.13 -23.88 -46.22
C LYS A 342 -33.78 -23.08 -44.97
N ASP A 343 -32.49 -23.03 -44.61
CA ASP A 343 -32.05 -22.30 -43.42
C ASP A 343 -31.55 -20.91 -43.80
N TYR A 344 -32.39 -19.90 -43.57
CA TYR A 344 -32.05 -18.52 -43.83
C TYR A 344 -31.01 -17.97 -42.84
N MET A 345 -30.93 -18.49 -41.61
CA MET A 345 -29.96 -18.02 -40.62
C MET A 345 -28.54 -18.43 -40.98
N SER A 346 -28.34 -19.66 -41.45
CA SER A 346 -27.03 -20.11 -41.96
C SER A 346 -26.51 -19.21 -43.10
N ILE A 347 -27.40 -18.72 -43.98
CA ILE A 347 -27.01 -17.77 -45.05
C ILE A 347 -26.58 -16.42 -44.45
N ILE A 348 -27.36 -15.90 -43.50
CA ILE A 348 -27.11 -14.61 -42.86
C ILE A 348 -25.82 -14.65 -42.04
N GLU A 349 -25.66 -15.64 -41.16
CA GLU A 349 -24.49 -15.81 -40.28
C GLU A 349 -23.21 -16.09 -41.08
N GLY A 350 -23.29 -16.86 -42.17
CA GLY A 350 -22.15 -17.14 -43.04
C GLY A 350 -21.67 -15.96 -43.89
N LYS A 351 -22.52 -14.94 -44.10
CA LYS A 351 -22.24 -13.84 -45.04
C LYS A 351 -22.26 -12.44 -44.42
N ILE A 352 -22.82 -12.26 -43.22
CA ILE A 352 -22.97 -10.97 -42.56
C ILE A 352 -22.21 -10.97 -41.23
N VAL A 353 -21.17 -10.15 -41.16
CA VAL A 353 -20.44 -9.87 -39.92
C VAL A 353 -21.10 -8.68 -39.22
N PRO A 354 -21.52 -8.81 -37.95
CA PRO A 354 -22.15 -7.72 -37.21
C PRO A 354 -21.16 -6.57 -36.96
N LEU A 355 -21.64 -5.33 -36.97
CA LEU A 355 -20.83 -4.14 -36.74
C LEU A 355 -21.44 -3.25 -35.66
N ASN A 356 -20.78 -3.15 -34.51
CA ASN A 356 -21.10 -2.19 -33.47
C ASN A 356 -20.40 -0.85 -33.75
N SER A 357 -21.18 0.21 -33.92
CA SER A 357 -20.66 1.58 -34.18
C SER A 357 -20.88 2.53 -33.02
N ASN A 358 -21.35 2.03 -31.88
CA ASN A 358 -21.57 2.83 -30.70
C ASN A 358 -20.24 3.31 -30.12
N LYS A 359 -20.18 4.61 -29.81
CA LYS A 359 -19.08 5.24 -29.09
C LYS A 359 -19.65 6.01 -27.92
N TYR A 360 -19.01 5.92 -26.78
CA TYR A 360 -19.34 6.67 -25.57
C TYR A 360 -18.04 7.07 -24.85
N VAL A 361 -18.13 8.07 -23.98
CA VAL A 361 -16.99 8.51 -23.16
C VAL A 361 -16.97 7.67 -21.90
N LEU A 362 -15.81 7.13 -21.51
CA LEU A 362 -15.69 6.37 -20.27
C LEU A 362 -15.63 7.33 -19.09
N ILE A 363 -16.42 7.05 -18.03
CA ILE A 363 -16.33 7.82 -16.77
C ILE A 363 -14.92 7.74 -16.18
N SER A 364 -14.20 6.62 -16.36
CA SER A 364 -12.78 6.52 -15.96
C SER A 364 -11.88 7.56 -16.61
N ASP A 365 -12.17 7.98 -17.85
CA ASP A 365 -11.40 9.02 -18.53
C ASP A 365 -11.78 10.42 -18.02
N MET A 366 -13.04 10.62 -17.62
CA MET A 366 -13.47 11.85 -16.93
C MET A 366 -12.79 11.98 -15.56
N LEU A 367 -12.71 10.88 -14.80
CA LEU A 367 -12.01 10.85 -13.51
C LEU A 367 -10.50 11.14 -13.65
N LYS A 368 -9.84 10.63 -14.68
CA LYS A 368 -8.43 10.95 -14.95
C LYS A 368 -8.22 12.44 -15.23
N LYS A 369 -9.11 13.05 -16.02
CA LYS A 369 -9.06 14.50 -16.28
C LYS A 369 -9.25 15.33 -15.02
N LEU A 370 -10.05 14.86 -14.07
CA LEU A 370 -10.19 15.51 -12.76
C LEU A 370 -8.92 15.36 -11.92
N ASP A 371 -8.27 14.18 -11.95
CA ASP A 371 -7.00 13.95 -11.25
C ASP A 371 -5.87 14.84 -11.80
N GLU A 372 -5.85 15.07 -13.12
CA GLU A 372 -4.92 15.97 -13.81
C GLU A 372 -5.22 17.46 -13.54
N ASN A 373 -6.39 17.81 -13.00
CA ASN A 373 -6.75 19.18 -12.68
C ASN A 373 -6.21 19.56 -11.28
N GLU A 374 -4.99 20.10 -11.25
CA GLU A 374 -4.29 20.48 -10.01
C GLU A 374 -5.12 21.39 -9.11
N SER A 375 -5.87 22.35 -9.68
CA SER A 375 -6.69 23.29 -8.90
C SER A 375 -7.81 22.59 -8.15
N PHE A 376 -8.51 21.67 -8.81
CA PHE A 376 -9.62 20.93 -8.20
C PHE A 376 -9.12 19.97 -7.12
N THR A 377 -8.01 19.28 -7.39
CA THR A 377 -7.34 18.41 -6.42
C THR A 377 -6.82 19.19 -5.22
N GLU A 378 -6.30 20.41 -5.41
CA GLU A 378 -5.85 21.27 -4.33
C GLU A 378 -7.01 21.73 -3.43
N GLU A 379 -8.17 22.08 -3.99
CA GLU A 379 -9.38 22.41 -3.22
C GLU A 379 -9.86 21.23 -2.36
N ILE A 380 -9.85 20.02 -2.91
CA ILE A 380 -10.18 18.79 -2.16
C ILE A 380 -9.15 18.53 -1.05
N ASN A 381 -7.87 18.75 -1.33
CA ASN A 381 -6.81 18.60 -0.33
C ASN A 381 -6.92 19.64 0.79
N LYS A 382 -7.29 20.88 0.47
CA LYS A 382 -7.57 21.94 1.46
C LYS A 382 -8.76 21.58 2.33
N MET A 383 -9.84 21.06 1.73
CA MET A 383 -11.05 20.63 2.43
C MET A 383 -10.76 19.54 3.47
N PHE A 384 -9.96 18.54 3.08
CA PHE A 384 -9.66 17.39 3.92
C PHE A 384 -8.26 17.46 4.54
N LYS A 385 -7.66 18.65 4.66
CA LYS A 385 -6.28 18.85 5.13
C LYS A 385 -5.97 18.17 6.47
N ASN A 386 -6.96 18.07 7.34
CA ASN A 386 -6.82 17.47 8.68
C ASN A 386 -7.19 15.97 8.71
N ILE A 387 -7.73 15.40 7.61
CA ILE A 387 -7.95 13.95 7.49
C ILE A 387 -6.76 13.38 6.72
N ILE A 388 -5.90 12.68 7.46
CA ILE A 388 -4.67 12.17 6.87
C ILE A 388 -5.03 11.07 5.86
N ASN A 389 -4.40 11.11 4.68
CA ASN A 389 -4.55 10.05 3.72
C ASN A 389 -3.83 8.79 4.23
N MET A 390 -4.60 7.76 4.61
CA MET A 390 -4.05 6.50 5.13
C MET A 390 -3.08 5.85 4.14
N LYS A 391 -3.35 5.98 2.84
CA LYS A 391 -2.43 5.50 1.79
C LYS A 391 -1.11 6.28 1.79
N THR A 392 -1.15 7.57 2.07
CA THR A 392 0.07 8.39 2.22
C THR A 392 0.81 8.03 3.50
N LEU A 393 0.12 7.80 4.62
CA LEU A 393 0.72 7.32 5.88
C LEU A 393 1.36 5.94 5.73
N GLU A 394 0.71 5.00 5.05
CA GLU A 394 1.30 3.70 4.73
C GLU A 394 2.60 3.86 3.96
N LEU A 395 2.66 4.80 3.01
CA LEU A 395 3.87 5.05 2.23
C LEU A 395 4.94 5.80 3.05
N GLU A 396 4.54 6.73 3.92
CA GLU A 396 5.43 7.42 4.87
C GLU A 396 5.99 6.48 5.95
N SER A 397 5.23 5.46 6.36
CA SER A 397 5.73 4.44 7.28
C SER A 397 6.89 3.63 6.69
N ILE A 398 6.96 3.49 5.35
CA ILE A 398 8.11 2.87 4.68
C ILE A 398 9.34 3.76 4.86
N TYR A 399 9.22 5.07 4.66
CA TYR A 399 10.31 6.01 4.93
C TYR A 399 10.78 5.94 6.39
N THR A 400 9.83 5.92 7.33
CA THR A 400 10.13 5.85 8.77
C THR A 400 10.88 4.55 9.11
N ALA A 401 10.43 3.41 8.58
CA ALA A 401 11.09 2.12 8.78
C ALA A 401 12.50 2.07 8.17
N GLU A 402 12.71 2.61 6.97
CA GLU A 402 14.05 2.68 6.38
C GLU A 402 14.98 3.64 7.14
N LYS A 403 14.45 4.77 7.62
CA LYS A 403 15.21 5.72 8.45
C LYS A 403 15.65 5.10 9.76
N GLU A 404 14.75 4.38 10.45
CA GLU A 404 15.05 3.64 11.67
C GLU A 404 16.10 2.56 11.43
N ARG A 405 15.96 1.78 10.35
CA ARG A 405 16.94 0.77 9.95
C ARG A 405 18.32 1.40 9.70
N PHE A 406 18.39 2.48 8.93
CA PHE A 406 19.63 3.20 8.66
C PHE A 406 20.29 3.69 9.95
N TRP A 407 19.51 4.30 10.87
CA TRP A 407 20.01 4.74 12.16
C TRP A 407 20.52 3.61 13.05
N HIS A 408 19.85 2.45 13.02
CA HIS A 408 20.27 1.26 13.75
C HIS A 408 21.62 0.75 13.22
N GLU A 409 21.75 0.59 11.91
CA GLU A 409 22.99 0.13 11.26
C GLU A 409 24.17 1.08 11.59
N GLN A 410 23.97 2.40 11.49
CA GLN A 410 24.99 3.39 11.82
C GLN A 410 25.34 3.42 13.32
N THR A 411 24.35 3.25 14.19
CA THR A 411 24.55 3.23 15.65
C THR A 411 25.35 2.00 16.09
N GLU A 412 25.01 0.82 15.56
CA GLU A 412 25.75 -0.41 15.83
C GLU A 412 27.20 -0.34 15.33
N GLU A 413 27.43 0.22 14.15
CA GLU A 413 28.77 0.41 13.60
C GLU A 413 29.64 1.27 14.52
N ILE A 414 29.09 2.38 15.02
CA ILE A 414 29.78 3.28 15.96
C ILE A 414 30.09 2.58 17.28
N LEU A 415 29.10 1.90 17.88
CA LEU A 415 29.26 1.22 19.16
C LEU A 415 30.30 0.09 19.07
N THR A 416 30.21 -0.73 18.03
CA THR A 416 31.16 -1.83 17.78
C THR A 416 32.58 -1.30 17.58
N SER A 417 32.74 -0.26 16.76
CA SER A 417 34.06 0.34 16.50
C SER A 417 34.68 0.98 17.74
N ASN A 418 33.85 1.61 18.60
CA ASN A 418 34.31 2.17 19.87
C ASN A 418 34.66 1.10 20.90
N LEU A 419 33.94 -0.02 20.92
CA LEU A 419 34.26 -1.18 21.76
C LEU A 419 35.61 -1.77 21.35
N GLN A 420 35.80 -2.07 20.07
CA GLN A 420 37.06 -2.59 19.53
C GLN A 420 38.25 -1.67 19.85
N LEU A 421 38.05 -0.35 19.74
CA LEU A 421 39.05 0.64 20.09
C LEU A 421 39.39 0.61 21.59
N GLY A 422 38.38 0.58 22.46
CA GLY A 422 38.57 0.48 23.91
C GLY A 422 39.32 -0.79 24.29
N SER A 423 38.87 -1.94 23.79
CA SER A 423 39.53 -3.23 24.00
C SER A 423 40.98 -3.23 23.51
N PHE A 424 41.30 -2.59 22.39
CA PHE A 424 42.68 -2.49 21.90
C PHE A 424 43.57 -1.67 22.84
N ILE A 425 43.07 -0.55 23.35
CA ILE A 425 43.79 0.31 24.30
C ILE A 425 44.01 -0.41 25.62
N ASP A 426 42.97 -1.08 26.14
CA ASP A 426 42.99 -1.75 27.43
C ASP A 426 43.84 -3.04 27.40
N TYR A 427 43.67 -3.89 26.38
CA TYR A 427 44.43 -5.15 26.24
C TYR A 427 45.94 -4.92 26.14
N ASN A 428 46.36 -3.87 25.43
CA ASN A 428 47.77 -3.55 25.25
C ASN A 428 48.31 -2.60 26.34
N ARG A 429 47.50 -2.26 27.36
CA ARG A 429 47.86 -1.33 28.46
C ARG A 429 48.48 -0.03 27.96
N LEU A 430 47.96 0.49 26.85
CA LEU A 430 48.58 1.61 26.13
C LEU A 430 48.59 2.92 26.93
N ASN A 431 47.69 3.06 27.90
CA ASN A 431 47.63 4.22 28.78
C ASN A 431 48.78 4.27 29.82
N ASP A 432 49.47 3.15 30.04
CA ASP A 432 50.50 3.00 31.07
C ASP A 432 51.93 3.16 30.52
N ILE A 433 52.09 3.10 29.19
CA ILE A 433 53.37 3.22 28.49
C ILE A 433 53.94 4.64 28.69
N GLY A 434 55.16 4.76 29.25
CA GLY A 434 55.87 6.01 29.48
C GLY A 434 55.43 6.84 30.69
N ASN A 435 54.64 6.30 31.62
CA ASN A 435 54.51 6.88 32.96
C ASN A 435 55.66 6.32 33.81
N GLY A 436 56.80 7.01 33.77
CA GLY A 436 58.05 6.58 34.40
C GLY A 436 57.89 6.20 35.87
N ASN A 437 58.16 4.93 36.17
CA ASN A 437 58.91 4.44 37.31
C ASN A 437 59.29 2.99 36.99
N ASP A 438 60.51 2.77 36.50
CA ASP A 438 61.29 1.51 36.53
C ASP A 438 60.53 0.16 36.42
N GLN A 439 59.48 0.05 35.61
CA GLN A 439 58.61 -1.15 35.61
C GLN A 439 58.81 -2.12 34.43
N TYR A 440 59.62 -1.76 33.43
CA TYR A 440 59.79 -2.61 32.24
C TYR A 440 61.14 -3.33 32.12
N ALA A 441 62.06 -3.17 33.07
CA ALA A 441 63.40 -3.80 33.01
C ALA A 441 63.77 -4.69 34.22
N ASN A 442 62.98 -4.70 35.30
CA ASN A 442 63.15 -5.64 36.41
C ASN A 442 61.77 -6.19 36.78
N GLY A 443 61.68 -7.48 37.12
CA GLY A 443 60.45 -8.07 37.64
C GLY A 443 59.95 -7.23 38.81
N THR A 444 58.89 -6.44 38.57
CA THR A 444 58.47 -5.41 39.52
C THR A 444 57.49 -6.01 40.50
N SER A 445 58.03 -6.24 41.68
CA SER A 445 57.25 -6.47 42.87
C SER A 445 56.20 -5.36 43.03
N LEU A 446 54.93 -5.72 43.27
CA LEU A 446 53.86 -4.77 43.59
C LEU A 446 54.33 -3.86 44.74
N SER A 447 54.28 -2.54 44.55
CA SER A 447 54.62 -1.59 45.60
C SER A 447 53.53 -1.56 46.68
N ASP A 448 53.88 -1.15 47.90
CA ASP A 448 52.92 -1.05 49.01
C ASP A 448 51.77 -0.08 48.67
N ASP A 449 52.06 0.98 47.91
CA ASP A 449 51.08 1.93 47.39
C ASP A 449 50.12 1.30 46.36
N ASP A 450 50.61 0.36 45.54
CA ASP A 450 49.77 -0.36 44.57
C ASP A 450 48.85 -1.35 45.28
N LEU A 451 49.35 -2.08 46.27
CA LEU A 451 48.56 -2.98 47.13
C LEU A 451 47.49 -2.19 47.91
N GLN A 452 47.85 -1.00 48.40
CA GLN A 452 46.92 -0.12 49.10
C GLN A 452 45.83 0.42 48.17
N LYS A 453 46.18 0.86 46.96
CA LYS A 453 45.21 1.34 45.94
C LYS A 453 44.26 0.23 45.49
N MET A 454 44.77 -0.98 45.24
CA MET A 454 43.94 -2.13 44.86
C MET A 454 42.95 -2.48 45.97
N SER A 455 43.43 -2.56 47.21
CA SER A 455 42.60 -2.82 48.38
C SER A 455 41.53 -1.74 48.58
N GLN A 456 41.92 -0.46 48.50
CA GLN A 456 41.00 0.66 48.68
C GLN A 456 39.93 0.71 47.59
N THR A 457 40.30 0.43 46.33
CA THR A 457 39.35 0.38 45.20
C THR A 457 38.29 -0.70 45.42
N ILE A 458 38.69 -1.91 45.84
CA ILE A 458 37.76 -3.02 46.13
C ILE A 458 36.88 -2.69 47.33
N VAL A 459 37.43 -2.11 48.41
CA VAL A 459 36.67 -1.78 49.63
C VAL A 459 35.69 -0.62 49.39
N SER A 460 36.06 0.35 48.56
CA SER A 460 35.21 1.50 48.23
C SER A 460 34.09 1.20 47.23
N SER A 461 34.13 0.05 46.57
CA SER A 461 33.12 -0.34 45.58
C SER A 461 31.83 -0.80 46.27
N ASP A 462 30.67 -0.33 45.77
CA ASP A 462 29.34 -0.80 46.19
C ASP A 462 29.13 -2.30 45.91
N TYR A 463 29.99 -2.88 45.06
CA TYR A 463 29.99 -4.29 44.65
C TYR A 463 31.02 -5.13 45.41
N SER A 464 31.63 -4.57 46.45
CA SER A 464 32.64 -5.23 47.29
C SER A 464 32.11 -6.55 47.88
N ASP A 465 30.86 -6.61 48.34
CA ASP A 465 30.22 -7.85 48.81
C ASP A 465 29.56 -8.64 47.66
N ILE A 466 30.37 -9.43 46.96
CA ILE A 466 29.95 -10.32 45.87
C ILE A 466 28.78 -11.24 46.29
N LYS A 467 28.69 -11.67 47.56
CA LYS A 467 27.59 -12.53 48.03
C LYS A 467 26.28 -11.74 48.16
N ALA A 468 26.33 -10.53 48.70
CA ALA A 468 25.16 -9.67 48.79
C ALA A 468 24.67 -9.23 47.40
N VAL A 469 25.59 -8.88 46.48
CA VAL A 469 25.26 -8.56 45.08
C VAL A 469 24.62 -9.75 44.38
N LYS A 470 25.17 -10.96 44.56
CA LYS A 470 24.58 -12.19 44.02
C LYS A 470 23.16 -12.44 44.55
N ALA A 471 22.95 -12.27 45.86
CA ALA A 471 21.62 -12.42 46.46
C ALA A 471 20.62 -11.38 45.90
N LYS A 472 21.06 -10.14 45.68
CA LYS A 472 20.24 -9.07 45.10
C LYS A 472 19.84 -9.37 43.64
N VAL A 473 20.79 -9.84 42.83
CA VAL A 473 20.51 -10.22 41.42
C VAL A 473 19.59 -11.43 41.35
N VAL A 474 19.80 -12.45 42.21
CA VAL A 474 18.90 -13.61 42.30
C VAL A 474 17.49 -13.19 42.69
N TYR A 475 17.33 -12.32 43.68
CA TYR A 475 16.03 -11.78 44.09
C TYR A 475 15.32 -11.02 42.95
N LEU A 476 16.05 -10.14 42.24
CA LEU A 476 15.50 -9.40 41.09
C LEU A 476 15.10 -10.33 39.95
N ASN A 477 15.83 -11.43 39.77
CA ASN A 477 15.53 -12.43 38.75
C ASN A 477 14.27 -13.23 39.10
N GLU A 478 14.17 -13.75 40.33
CA GLU A 478 13.00 -14.50 40.81
C GLU A 478 11.72 -13.66 40.70
N LYS A 479 11.79 -12.38 41.07
CA LYS A 479 10.66 -11.46 40.99
C LYS A 479 10.28 -11.11 39.54
N ALA A 480 11.23 -11.02 38.62
CA ALA A 480 10.95 -10.76 37.21
C ALA A 480 10.39 -12.00 36.49
N ILE A 481 10.81 -13.22 36.88
CA ILE A 481 10.22 -14.50 36.44
C ILE A 481 8.78 -14.62 36.92
N GLU A 482 8.50 -14.22 38.17
CA GLU A 482 7.14 -14.24 38.73
C GLU A 482 6.20 -13.33 37.93
N LEU A 483 6.65 -12.11 37.59
CA LEU A 483 5.85 -11.14 36.82
C LEU A 483 5.61 -11.54 35.36
N THR A 484 6.49 -12.36 34.78
CA THR A 484 6.41 -12.77 33.37
C THR A 484 5.88 -14.19 33.18
N LYS A 485 5.38 -14.82 34.25
CA LYS A 485 4.94 -16.22 34.29
C LYS A 485 3.76 -16.52 33.35
N ASP A 486 2.82 -15.56 33.21
CA ASP A 486 1.59 -15.71 32.44
C ASP A 486 1.65 -15.05 31.04
N ALA A 487 2.85 -14.97 30.46
CA ALA A 487 3.07 -14.43 29.11
C ALA A 487 2.28 -15.19 28.03
N THR A 488 1.37 -14.49 27.32
CA THR A 488 0.53 -15.05 26.25
C THR A 488 0.71 -14.36 24.90
N THR A 489 1.14 -13.10 24.86
CA THR A 489 1.36 -12.35 23.61
C THR A 489 2.81 -12.46 23.10
N PRO A 490 3.07 -12.26 21.80
CA PRO A 490 4.43 -12.35 21.23
C PRO A 490 5.45 -11.43 21.91
N ASN A 491 5.04 -10.21 22.30
CA ASN A 491 5.89 -9.27 23.03
C ASN A 491 6.20 -9.74 24.45
N GLN A 492 5.21 -10.36 25.12
CA GLN A 492 5.40 -10.97 26.44
C GLN A 492 6.33 -12.19 26.38
N VAL A 493 6.28 -12.97 25.30
CA VAL A 493 7.19 -14.11 25.06
C VAL A 493 8.61 -13.62 24.77
N ALA A 494 8.78 -12.57 23.95
CA ALA A 494 10.10 -11.96 23.69
C ALA A 494 10.74 -11.38 24.96
N LEU A 495 9.96 -10.77 25.85
CA LEU A 495 10.41 -10.32 27.17
C LEU A 495 10.86 -11.50 28.05
N LYS A 496 10.12 -12.62 28.03
CA LYS A 496 10.50 -13.85 28.74
C LYS A 496 11.79 -14.46 28.19
N ASP A 497 11.99 -14.47 26.88
CA ASP A 497 13.22 -14.98 26.26
C ASP A 497 14.43 -14.08 26.52
N SER A 498 14.24 -12.75 26.47
CA SER A 498 15.26 -11.78 26.89
C SER A 498 15.70 -12.00 28.34
N LEU A 499 14.73 -12.26 29.23
CA LEU A 499 14.98 -12.56 30.64
C LEU A 499 15.74 -13.87 30.82
N ASN A 500 15.38 -14.94 30.09
CA ASN A 500 16.13 -16.21 30.11
C ASN A 500 17.59 -16.04 29.68
N ASN A 501 17.85 -15.22 28.66
CA ASN A 501 19.21 -14.90 28.22
C ASN A 501 19.98 -14.09 29.29
N ALA A 502 19.31 -13.14 29.95
CA ALA A 502 19.89 -12.41 31.08
C ALA A 502 20.25 -13.36 32.24
N VAL A 503 19.43 -14.38 32.54
CA VAL A 503 19.74 -15.40 33.57
C VAL A 503 21.02 -16.16 33.23
N SER A 504 21.19 -16.58 31.97
CA SER A 504 22.38 -17.29 31.50
C SER A 504 23.64 -16.41 31.62
N ASN A 505 23.54 -15.15 31.19
CA ASN A 505 24.65 -14.19 31.28
C ASN A 505 25.03 -13.88 32.73
N ASN A 506 24.06 -13.80 33.64
CA ASN A 506 24.31 -13.61 35.07
C ASN A 506 25.05 -14.81 35.68
N ALA A 507 24.67 -16.04 35.30
CA ALA A 507 25.35 -17.24 35.78
C ALA A 507 26.83 -17.25 35.35
N GLN A 508 27.12 -16.83 34.11
CA GLN A 508 28.48 -16.69 33.60
C GLN A 508 29.27 -15.58 34.33
N LEU A 509 28.65 -14.43 34.59
CA LEU A 509 29.26 -13.31 35.32
C LEU A 509 29.68 -13.71 36.75
N PHE A 510 28.86 -14.47 37.46
CA PHE A 510 29.23 -14.95 38.80
C PHE A 510 30.19 -16.13 38.76
N GLN A 511 30.22 -16.91 37.68
CA GLN A 511 31.17 -18.01 37.51
C GLN A 511 32.59 -17.49 37.24
N SER A 512 32.75 -16.44 36.44
CA SER A 512 34.05 -15.85 36.14
C SER A 512 34.73 -15.27 37.39
N ILE A 513 33.99 -14.56 38.24
CA ILE A 513 34.56 -13.97 39.47
C ILE A 513 34.81 -15.00 40.59
N ASN A 514 34.03 -16.09 40.64
CA ASN A 514 34.24 -17.13 41.67
C ASN A 514 35.63 -17.78 41.57
N LYS A 515 36.25 -17.78 40.38
CA LYS A 515 37.61 -18.29 40.16
C LYS A 515 38.68 -17.49 40.93
N TYR A 516 38.44 -16.21 41.18
CA TYR A 516 39.36 -15.26 41.84
C TYR A 516 38.92 -14.86 43.24
N LYS A 517 37.96 -15.59 43.81
CA LYS A 517 37.32 -15.24 45.08
C LYS A 517 38.32 -15.14 46.23
N HIS A 518 39.31 -16.04 46.28
CA HIS A 518 40.26 -16.10 47.38
C HIS A 518 41.21 -14.89 47.36
N GLU A 519 41.67 -14.52 46.18
CA GLU A 519 42.54 -13.38 45.91
C GLU A 519 41.81 -12.04 46.16
N ILE A 520 40.54 -11.95 45.78
CA ILE A 520 39.69 -10.78 46.08
C ILE A 520 39.41 -10.67 47.59
N GLU A 521 39.16 -11.78 48.28
CA GLU A 521 39.02 -11.80 49.75
C GLU A 521 40.32 -11.39 50.46
N LEU A 522 41.47 -11.79 49.92
CA LEU A 522 42.79 -11.34 50.40
C LEU A 522 42.98 -9.84 50.20
N MET A 523 42.62 -9.29 49.03
CA MET A 523 42.73 -7.85 48.74
C MET A 523 41.79 -6.97 49.56
N LYS A 524 40.68 -7.49 50.09
CA LYS A 524 39.78 -6.75 50.99
C LYS A 524 40.41 -6.42 52.35
N ASN A 525 41.40 -7.19 52.79
CA ASN A 525 42.10 -6.95 54.04
C ASN A 525 43.57 -6.60 53.76
N TYR A 526 43.84 -5.30 53.65
CA TYR A 526 45.16 -4.76 53.37
C TYR A 526 46.25 -5.28 54.33
N GLN A 527 45.96 -5.46 55.63
CA GLN A 527 46.97 -5.98 56.57
C GLN A 527 47.34 -7.45 56.28
N ASN A 528 46.36 -8.27 55.90
CA ASN A 528 46.63 -9.66 55.51
C ASN A 528 47.33 -9.76 54.14
N LEU A 529 46.90 -8.94 53.18
CA LEU A 529 47.53 -8.84 51.85
C LEU A 529 49.01 -8.46 51.97
N LYS A 530 49.31 -7.45 52.80
CA LYS A 530 50.67 -7.01 53.07
C LYS A 530 51.50 -8.09 53.76
N THR A 531 50.95 -8.74 54.78
CA THR A 531 51.66 -9.82 55.49
C THR A 531 51.95 -11.02 54.57
N THR A 532 51.03 -11.40 53.69
CA THR A 532 51.22 -12.48 52.71
C THR A 532 52.19 -12.09 51.60
N HIS A 533 52.11 -10.86 51.10
CA HIS A 533 53.05 -10.31 50.11
C HIS A 533 54.48 -10.25 50.67
N ASP A 534 54.65 -9.71 51.88
CA ASP A 534 55.93 -9.63 52.58
C ASP A 534 56.51 -11.03 52.83
N HIS A 535 55.69 -12.02 53.18
CA HIS A 535 56.13 -13.41 53.40
C HIS A 535 56.57 -14.11 52.10
N VAL A 536 55.86 -13.89 50.98
CA VAL A 536 56.22 -14.44 49.67
C VAL A 536 57.49 -13.75 49.12
N LYS A 537 57.62 -12.44 49.37
CA LYS A 537 58.81 -11.65 49.05
C LYS A 537 60.05 -12.11 49.82
N LEU A 538 59.92 -12.34 51.13
CA LEU A 538 61.02 -12.83 51.97
C LEU A 538 61.49 -14.24 51.57
N ASN A 539 60.57 -15.11 51.13
CA ASN A 539 60.90 -16.43 50.59
C ASN A 539 61.59 -16.38 49.22
N ALA A 540 61.22 -15.42 48.37
CA ALA A 540 61.85 -15.19 47.07
C ALA A 540 63.26 -14.59 47.22
N ASP A 541 63.43 -13.65 48.16
CA ASP A 541 64.70 -12.97 48.43
C ASP A 541 65.75 -13.89 49.07
N MET A 542 65.35 -14.90 49.86
CA MET A 542 66.29 -15.89 50.44
C MET A 542 66.97 -16.78 49.39
N ASN A 543 66.45 -16.87 48.16
CA ASN A 543 66.99 -17.71 47.09
C ASN A 543 67.82 -16.96 46.04
N ASN A 544 67.85 -15.62 46.05
CA ASN A 544 68.44 -14.80 44.98
C ASN A 544 69.56 -13.88 45.49
N ASN A 545 70.71 -14.45 45.86
CA ASN A 545 71.96 -13.69 46.01
C ASN A 545 72.73 -13.65 44.68
N ALA A 546 72.39 -12.72 43.80
CA ALA A 546 73.30 -12.30 42.72
C ALA A 546 73.03 -10.84 42.35
N ALA A 547 73.84 -9.94 42.89
CA ALA A 547 73.87 -8.54 42.49
C ALA A 547 74.61 -8.41 41.14
N THR A 548 73.96 -7.83 40.14
CA THR A 548 74.66 -7.18 39.02
C THR A 548 74.19 -5.74 38.91
N MET A 549 75.13 -4.84 39.15
CA MET A 549 75.04 -3.39 39.04
C MET A 549 75.42 -3.01 37.60
N ASN A 550 74.55 -2.31 36.87
CA ASN A 550 74.87 -1.71 35.58
C ASN A 550 74.80 -0.17 35.69
N LEU A 551 75.94 0.46 35.44
CA LEU A 551 76.16 1.88 35.23
C LEU A 551 76.46 2.07 33.75
N LEU A 552 75.62 2.80 33.00
CA LEU A 552 76.01 3.61 31.84
C LEU A 552 74.79 4.37 31.30
N ASP A 553 74.89 5.70 31.33
CA ASP A 553 74.01 6.63 30.60
C ASP A 553 74.25 6.51 29.09
N ILE A 554 73.28 5.96 28.37
CA ILE A 554 73.13 6.13 26.92
C ILE A 554 71.65 6.49 26.71
N GLU A 555 71.37 7.60 26.01
CA GLU A 555 70.01 8.02 25.66
C GLU A 555 69.19 6.83 25.14
N ASP A 556 68.10 6.51 25.84
CA ASP A 556 67.34 5.29 25.60
C ASP A 556 66.48 5.43 24.31
N PRO A 557 66.73 4.64 23.25
CA PRO A 557 65.93 4.71 22.02
C PRO A 557 64.45 4.27 22.22
N THR A 558 64.05 3.84 23.42
CA THR A 558 62.68 3.49 23.81
C THR A 558 61.80 4.72 24.09
N GLU A 559 62.32 5.80 24.69
CA GLU A 559 61.53 7.02 25.00
C GLU A 559 60.90 7.64 23.74
N SER A 560 61.62 7.57 22.63
CA SER A 560 61.15 8.06 21.32
C SER A 560 59.99 7.24 20.74
N LEU A 561 59.91 5.94 21.09
CA LEU A 561 58.85 5.02 20.68
C LEU A 561 57.64 5.16 21.60
N GLU A 562 57.85 5.26 22.91
CA GLU A 562 56.81 5.47 23.91
C GLU A 562 56.04 6.78 23.65
N ARG A 563 56.76 7.87 23.32
CA ARG A 563 56.12 9.14 22.96
C ARG A 563 55.21 9.01 21.73
N LYS A 564 55.64 8.29 20.70
CA LYS A 564 54.84 8.03 19.49
C LYS A 564 53.61 7.16 19.77
N ILE A 565 53.75 6.19 20.67
CA ILE A 565 52.62 5.37 21.12
C ILE A 565 51.61 6.23 21.87
N LYS A 566 52.04 7.11 22.78
CA LYS A 566 51.15 8.07 23.48
C LYS A 566 50.43 9.01 22.52
N GLU A 567 51.13 9.57 21.52
CA GLU A 567 50.53 10.41 20.49
C GLU A 567 49.44 9.66 19.71
N ASN A 568 49.68 8.41 19.34
CA ASN A 568 48.67 7.57 18.68
C ASN A 568 47.48 7.26 19.58
N VAL A 569 47.69 7.03 20.88
CA VAL A 569 46.62 6.75 21.85
C VAL A 569 45.72 7.96 22.05
N GLU A 570 46.27 9.17 22.13
CA GLU A 570 45.47 10.40 22.21
C GLU A 570 44.66 10.63 20.92
N ALA A 571 45.26 10.38 19.75
CA ALA A 571 44.53 10.40 18.48
C ALA A 571 43.39 9.36 18.43
N LEU A 572 43.60 8.16 18.97
CA LEU A 572 42.57 7.12 19.08
C LEU A 572 41.43 7.54 20.04
N LYS A 573 41.76 8.17 21.18
CA LYS A 573 40.75 8.74 22.11
C LYS A 573 39.94 9.85 21.44
N GLU A 574 40.59 10.70 20.65
CA GLU A 574 39.90 11.76 19.90
C GLU A 574 38.91 11.19 18.88
N ILE A 575 39.28 10.13 18.15
CA ILE A 575 38.37 9.40 17.25
C ILE A 575 37.13 8.91 17.99
N LYS A 576 37.29 8.34 19.20
CA LYS A 576 36.16 7.91 20.05
C LYS A 576 35.23 9.07 20.42
N VAL A 577 35.80 10.24 20.75
CA VAL A 577 35.03 11.45 21.07
C VAL A 577 34.25 11.95 19.85
N GLN A 578 34.89 12.02 18.68
CA GLN A 578 34.25 12.45 17.43
C GLN A 578 33.11 11.50 17.03
N ARG A 579 33.30 10.19 17.13
CA ARG A 579 32.22 9.20 16.91
C ARG A 579 31.07 9.33 17.91
N THR A 580 31.39 9.58 19.18
CA THR A 580 30.36 9.79 20.22
C THR A 580 29.56 11.06 19.94
N SER A 581 30.17 12.10 19.37
CA SER A 581 29.46 13.30 18.91
C SER A 581 28.53 13.01 17.73
N ILE A 582 28.94 12.15 16.80
CA ILE A 582 28.09 11.69 15.68
C ILE A 582 26.92 10.85 16.22
N LEU A 583 27.18 9.93 17.16
CA LEU A 583 26.15 9.12 17.81
C LEU A 583 25.05 9.97 18.48
N LYS A 584 25.45 11.08 19.11
CA LYS A 584 24.48 12.02 19.69
C LYS A 584 23.56 12.63 18.64
N LYS A 585 24.05 12.92 17.42
CA LYS A 585 23.20 13.44 16.33
C LYS A 585 22.17 12.41 15.84
N PHE A 586 22.51 11.12 15.89
CA PHE A 586 21.55 10.05 15.57
C PHE A 586 20.53 9.83 16.69
N LYS A 587 20.91 9.97 17.97
CA LYS A 587 20.01 9.78 19.13
C LYS A 587 19.14 10.99 19.51
N HIS A 588 19.58 12.23 19.28
CA HIS A 588 18.85 13.43 19.75
C HIS A 588 17.66 13.84 18.86
N ASN A 589 17.34 13.06 17.83
CA ASN A 589 16.18 13.31 16.96
C ASN A 589 14.92 12.52 17.38
N GLU A 590 14.97 11.73 18.46
CA GLU A 590 13.81 10.98 18.96
C GLU A 590 12.90 11.78 19.92
N SER A 591 13.37 12.88 20.51
CA SER A 591 12.65 13.56 21.61
C SER A 591 12.02 14.92 21.29
N ASP A 592 12.23 15.51 20.11
CA ASP A 592 11.57 16.76 19.72
C ASP A 592 10.48 16.50 18.68
N ASN A 593 9.22 16.49 19.14
CA ASN A 593 7.99 16.57 18.33
C ASN A 593 7.87 17.89 17.52
N GLY A 594 8.97 18.58 17.30
CA GLY A 594 9.09 19.80 16.50
C GLY A 594 10.42 19.76 15.77
N SER A 595 10.52 18.90 14.76
CA SER A 595 11.73 18.79 13.95
C SER A 595 12.12 20.15 13.35
N THR A 596 13.36 20.55 13.59
CA THR A 596 14.03 21.72 13.00
C THR A 596 14.27 21.58 11.49
N ILE A 597 13.62 20.62 10.81
CA ILE A 597 13.70 20.42 9.37
C ILE A 597 12.29 20.41 8.76
N PRO A 598 11.62 21.57 8.66
CA PRO A 598 10.35 21.73 7.94
C PRO A 598 10.39 21.32 6.44
N ASN A 599 11.57 20.97 5.91
CA ASN A 599 11.76 20.56 4.52
C ASN A 599 11.73 19.03 4.28
N GLU A 600 11.87 18.18 5.31
CA GLU A 600 11.86 16.72 5.11
C GLU A 600 10.45 16.21 4.78
N THR A 601 9.46 16.56 5.60
CA THR A 601 8.06 16.12 5.41
C THR A 601 7.50 16.57 4.07
N SER A 602 7.80 17.81 3.65
CA SER A 602 7.34 18.32 2.35
C SER A 602 8.04 17.66 1.15
N SER A 603 9.27 17.19 1.32
CA SER A 603 10.01 16.47 0.27
C SER A 603 9.57 15.01 0.15
N ILE A 604 9.30 14.35 1.29
CA ILE A 604 8.74 12.98 1.35
C ILE A 604 7.36 12.95 0.68
N LEU A 605 6.48 13.89 1.02
CA LEU A 605 5.16 14.01 0.40
C LEU A 605 5.24 14.26 -1.12
N LYS A 606 6.24 15.03 -1.58
CA LYS A 606 6.50 15.22 -3.01
C LYS A 606 6.97 13.94 -3.70
N MET A 607 7.82 13.13 -3.09
CA MET A 607 8.22 11.82 -3.65
C MET A 607 7.03 10.87 -3.74
N ILE A 608 6.23 10.77 -2.67
CA ILE A 608 5.00 9.96 -2.64
C ILE A 608 4.02 10.41 -3.74
N SER A 609 3.90 11.71 -4.00
CA SER A 609 3.01 12.23 -5.04
C SER A 609 3.44 11.85 -6.47
N LYS A 610 4.75 11.69 -6.70
CA LYS A 610 5.32 11.39 -8.03
C LYS A 610 5.41 9.90 -8.30
N CYS A 611 5.63 9.08 -7.28
CA CYS A 611 5.87 7.65 -7.43
C CYS A 611 4.88 6.85 -6.58
N LYS A 612 3.93 6.16 -7.24
CA LYS A 612 2.93 5.29 -6.59
C LYS A 612 3.39 3.83 -6.44
N ASP A 613 4.59 3.49 -6.91
CA ASP A 613 5.17 2.14 -6.86
C ASP A 613 6.01 1.98 -5.58
N LYS A 614 5.65 1.02 -4.73
CA LYS A 614 6.26 0.83 -3.40
C LYS A 614 7.75 0.52 -3.47
N GLU A 615 8.20 -0.30 -4.43
CA GLU A 615 9.60 -0.71 -4.51
C GLU A 615 10.49 0.43 -5.01
N LYS A 616 10.02 1.18 -6.01
CA LYS A 616 10.73 2.38 -6.49
C LYS A 616 10.79 3.47 -5.43
N LEU A 617 9.68 3.68 -4.72
CA LEU A 617 9.61 4.66 -3.64
C LEU A 617 10.57 4.30 -2.50
N ARG A 618 10.71 3.00 -2.16
CA ARG A 618 11.70 2.53 -1.18
C ARG A 618 13.12 2.88 -1.60
N HIS A 619 13.46 2.70 -2.88
CA HIS A 619 14.78 3.05 -3.40
C HIS A 619 15.03 4.56 -3.34
N GLU A 620 14.06 5.38 -3.76
CA GLU A 620 14.13 6.84 -3.67
C GLU A 620 14.29 7.33 -2.22
N PHE A 621 13.60 6.70 -1.26
CA PHE A 621 13.75 7.01 0.16
C PHE A 621 15.14 6.67 0.69
N ILE A 622 15.72 5.53 0.31
CA ILE A 622 17.09 5.16 0.69
C ILE A 622 18.09 6.18 0.12
N GLU A 623 17.94 6.58 -1.14
CA GLU A 623 18.80 7.61 -1.75
C GLU A 623 18.68 8.95 -1.01
N PHE A 624 17.45 9.37 -0.70
CA PHE A 624 17.21 10.61 0.05
C PHE A 624 17.79 10.57 1.47
N ILE A 625 17.62 9.47 2.21
CA ILE A 625 18.22 9.28 3.54
C ILE A 625 19.75 9.37 3.45
N ASN A 626 20.36 8.72 2.46
CA ASN A 626 21.80 8.76 2.24
C ASN A 626 22.30 10.17 1.88
N GLU A 627 21.53 10.95 1.12
CA GLU A 627 21.86 12.34 0.82
C GLU A 627 21.82 13.22 2.07
N CYS A 628 20.76 13.08 2.88
CA CYS A 628 20.57 13.81 4.14
C CYS A 628 21.70 13.57 5.15
N TYR A 629 22.19 12.32 5.26
CA TYR A 629 23.24 11.93 6.21
C TYR A 629 24.62 11.69 5.56
N SER A 630 24.83 12.20 4.36
CA SER A 630 26.05 11.98 3.57
C SER A 630 27.32 12.45 4.27
N PHE A 631 27.26 13.58 4.99
CA PHE A 631 28.39 14.14 5.73
C PHE A 631 28.76 13.29 6.94
N GLU A 632 27.78 12.90 7.76
CA GLU A 632 27.96 12.04 8.92
C GLU A 632 28.54 10.67 8.51
N THR A 633 27.98 10.06 7.46
CA THR A 633 28.40 8.75 6.94
C THR A 633 29.83 8.80 6.39
N SER A 634 30.16 9.83 5.60
CA SER A 634 31.51 10.02 5.06
C SER A 634 32.55 10.25 6.16
N THR A 635 32.18 11.00 7.19
CA THR A 635 33.03 11.25 8.36
C THR A 635 33.27 9.95 9.13
N LEU A 636 32.25 9.13 9.34
CA LEU A 636 32.38 7.83 10.01
C LEU A 636 33.34 6.89 9.27
N ILE A 637 33.22 6.79 7.94
CA ILE A 637 34.13 6.01 7.10
C ILE A 637 35.58 6.52 7.23
N GLY A 638 35.77 7.84 7.24
CA GLY A 638 37.08 8.46 7.46
C GLY A 638 37.69 8.08 8.80
N LEU A 639 36.90 8.16 9.87
CA LEU A 639 37.31 7.79 11.23
C LEU A 639 37.65 6.30 11.36
N ASN A 640 36.88 5.42 10.71
CA ASN A 640 37.17 3.98 10.69
C ASN A 640 38.49 3.66 10.02
N LYS A 641 38.77 4.28 8.87
CA LYS A 641 40.07 4.13 8.18
C LYS A 641 41.22 4.68 9.01
N GLN A 642 41.04 5.83 9.64
CA GLN A 642 42.04 6.45 10.50
C GLN A 642 42.34 5.57 11.72
N GLN A 643 41.32 5.00 12.37
CA GLN A 643 41.48 4.02 13.45
C GLN A 643 42.32 2.84 12.98
N GLN A 644 41.95 2.21 11.86
CA GLN A 644 42.64 1.01 11.39
C GLN A 644 44.13 1.28 11.14
N LEU A 645 44.44 2.43 10.53
CA LEU A 645 45.81 2.85 10.28
C LEU A 645 46.59 3.08 11.58
N LEU A 646 46.00 3.80 12.54
CA LEU A 646 46.64 4.07 13.84
C LEU A 646 46.81 2.81 14.69
N VAL A 647 45.84 1.88 14.67
CA VAL A 647 45.93 0.58 15.35
C VAL A 647 47.08 -0.24 14.79
N ASN A 648 47.21 -0.33 13.46
CA ASN A 648 48.31 -1.04 12.82
C ASN A 648 49.67 -0.41 13.16
N GLN A 649 49.77 0.92 13.07
CA GLN A 649 51.00 1.65 13.42
C GLN A 649 51.39 1.43 14.88
N THR A 650 50.43 1.51 15.80
CA THR A 650 50.67 1.32 17.23
C THR A 650 51.06 -0.12 17.53
N SER A 651 50.47 -1.11 16.84
CA SER A 651 50.84 -2.52 16.99
C SER A 651 52.26 -2.80 16.51
N HIS A 652 52.70 -2.18 15.42
CA HIS A 652 54.10 -2.25 14.97
C HIS A 652 55.05 -1.58 15.97
N LEU A 653 54.71 -0.39 16.48
CA LEU A 653 55.51 0.30 17.49
C LEU A 653 55.61 -0.49 18.80
N LEU A 654 54.54 -1.15 19.23
CA LEU A 654 54.51 -2.06 20.37
C LEU A 654 55.42 -3.27 20.17
N HIS A 655 55.39 -3.89 18.99
CA HIS A 655 56.27 -5.00 18.66
C HIS A 655 57.75 -4.57 18.66
N ASP A 656 58.05 -3.38 18.14
CA ASP A 656 59.40 -2.80 18.16
C ASP A 656 59.88 -2.47 19.58
N LEU A 657 58.96 -2.03 20.45
CA LEU A 657 59.24 -1.77 21.86
C LEU A 657 59.47 -3.09 22.62
N GLN A 658 58.62 -4.11 22.43
CA GLN A 658 58.75 -5.43 23.06
C GLN A 658 60.00 -6.18 22.62
N SER A 659 60.36 -6.12 21.32
CA SER A 659 61.57 -6.77 20.80
C SER A 659 62.87 -6.17 21.38
N LYS A 660 62.88 -4.88 21.70
CA LYS A 660 64.01 -4.21 22.38
C LYS A 660 64.07 -4.53 23.88
N ILE A 661 62.94 -4.70 24.54
CA ILE A 661 62.87 -5.12 25.96
C ILE A 661 63.33 -6.58 26.13
N ASN A 662 62.92 -7.48 25.23
CA ASN A 662 63.23 -8.91 25.32
C ASN A 662 64.72 -9.27 25.12
N THR A 663 65.56 -8.34 24.66
CA THR A 663 67.02 -8.56 24.58
C THR A 663 67.76 -8.40 25.91
N GLN A 664 67.11 -8.02 27.01
CA GLN A 664 67.78 -7.68 28.29
C GLN A 664 67.45 -8.53 29.52
N THR A 665 66.52 -9.49 29.48
CA THR A 665 66.14 -10.25 30.69
C THR A 665 66.45 -11.74 30.59
N THR A 666 67.48 -12.19 31.32
CA THR A 666 67.70 -13.60 31.67
C THR A 666 66.85 -14.01 32.87
N SER A 667 66.18 -15.15 32.71
CA SER A 667 65.38 -15.92 33.67
C SER A 667 65.79 -15.83 35.15
N THR A 668 64.89 -15.37 36.03
CA THR A 668 64.97 -15.53 37.50
C THR A 668 63.59 -15.72 38.16
N SER A 669 63.50 -16.79 38.97
CA SER A 669 62.48 -17.23 39.98
C SER A 669 60.98 -16.88 39.81
N ASN A 670 60.16 -17.92 39.61
CA ASN A 670 58.73 -17.87 39.22
C ASN A 670 57.66 -17.68 40.32
N GLU A 671 57.94 -17.66 41.63
CA GLU A 671 56.83 -17.68 42.63
C GLU A 671 56.25 -16.30 42.99
N LEU A 672 57.08 -15.25 43.09
CA LEU A 672 56.61 -13.88 43.36
C LEU A 672 55.83 -13.32 42.17
N VAL A 673 56.37 -13.51 40.97
CA VAL A 673 55.74 -13.08 39.71
C VAL A 673 54.40 -13.76 39.52
N ASP A 674 54.29 -15.07 39.79
CA ASP A 674 53.02 -15.81 39.72
C ASP A 674 51.99 -15.33 40.76
N PHE A 675 52.43 -14.98 41.98
CA PHE A 675 51.54 -14.46 43.02
C PHE A 675 51.01 -13.05 42.67
N GLU A 676 51.89 -12.17 42.20
CA GLU A 676 51.52 -10.80 41.81
C GLU A 676 50.71 -10.76 40.52
N GLN A 677 50.97 -11.68 39.58
CA GLN A 677 50.13 -11.86 38.39
C GLN A 677 48.72 -12.32 38.79
N LYS A 678 48.58 -13.28 39.72
CA LYS A 678 47.27 -13.69 40.24
C LYS A 678 46.51 -12.55 40.91
N LEU A 679 47.20 -11.67 41.64
CA LEU A 679 46.59 -10.48 42.23
C LEU A 679 46.13 -9.46 41.17
N LYS A 680 46.95 -9.22 40.14
CA LYS A 680 46.59 -8.34 39.02
C LYS A 680 45.40 -8.90 38.21
N ASP A 681 45.43 -10.18 37.88
CA ASP A 681 44.34 -10.87 37.17
C ASP A 681 43.03 -10.83 37.99
N ALA A 682 43.12 -11.03 39.31
CA ALA A 682 41.96 -10.95 40.21
C ALA A 682 41.40 -9.52 40.32
N TYR A 683 42.27 -8.51 40.30
CA TYR A 683 41.89 -7.10 40.35
C TYR A 683 41.21 -6.63 39.05
N GLU A 684 41.74 -7.04 37.90
CA GLU A 684 41.12 -6.78 36.58
C GLU A 684 39.76 -7.49 36.45
N ALA A 685 39.69 -8.76 36.84
CA ALA A 685 38.43 -9.51 36.87
C ALA A 685 37.38 -8.88 37.81
N PHE A 686 37.80 -8.27 38.92
CA PHE A 686 36.89 -7.54 39.81
C PHE A 686 36.36 -6.25 39.17
N LYS A 687 37.20 -5.48 38.45
CA LYS A 687 36.75 -4.28 37.73
C LYS A 687 35.78 -4.59 36.61
N GLU A 688 36.06 -5.65 35.84
CA GLU A 688 35.17 -6.12 34.78
C GLU A 688 33.83 -6.57 35.37
N PHE A 689 33.87 -7.32 36.48
CA PHE A 689 32.67 -7.70 37.23
C PHE A 689 31.87 -6.50 37.73
N GLU A 690 32.52 -5.47 38.28
CA GLU A 690 31.82 -4.25 38.72
C GLU A 690 31.08 -3.56 37.56
N SER A 691 31.75 -3.40 36.41
CA SER A 691 31.14 -2.79 35.22
C SER A 691 29.94 -3.61 34.74
N ASN A 692 30.12 -4.92 34.58
CA ASN A 692 29.07 -5.82 34.08
C ASN A 692 27.92 -5.96 35.08
N CYS A 693 28.17 -5.93 36.40
CA CYS A 693 27.12 -5.91 37.41
C CYS A 693 26.30 -4.61 37.38
N ARG A 694 26.94 -3.48 37.13
CA ARG A 694 26.25 -2.19 36.99
C ARG A 694 25.30 -2.19 35.80
N GLU A 695 25.75 -2.74 34.66
CA GLU A 695 24.91 -2.90 33.46
C GLU A 695 23.76 -3.89 33.70
N CYS A 696 24.04 -5.02 34.35
CA CYS A 696 23.03 -6.01 34.74
C CYS A 696 21.91 -5.40 35.60
N LEU A 697 22.26 -4.61 36.63
CA LEU A 697 21.27 -3.93 37.46
C LEU A 697 20.49 -2.85 36.70
N SER A 698 21.14 -2.13 35.78
CA SER A 698 20.47 -1.16 34.91
C SER A 698 19.46 -1.81 33.96
N TYR A 699 19.80 -2.98 33.41
CA TYR A 699 18.90 -3.79 32.59
C TYR A 699 17.66 -4.21 33.40
N TYR A 700 17.84 -4.73 34.62
CA TYR A 700 16.72 -5.10 35.47
C TYR A 700 15.83 -3.90 35.81
N ASN A 701 16.41 -2.73 36.13
CA ASN A 701 15.62 -1.51 36.37
C ASN A 701 14.78 -1.12 35.16
N SER A 702 15.36 -1.18 33.95
CA SER A 702 14.64 -0.88 32.70
C SER A 702 13.53 -1.91 32.44
N LEU A 703 13.80 -3.18 32.71
CA LEU A 703 12.84 -4.27 32.57
C LEU A 703 11.66 -4.13 33.55
N TYR A 704 11.90 -3.65 34.76
CA TYR A 704 10.84 -3.35 35.74
C TYR A 704 9.98 -2.12 35.38
N GLU A 705 10.48 -1.20 34.54
CA GLU A 705 9.68 -0.11 33.96
C GLU A 705 8.79 -0.60 32.79
N LEU A 706 9.28 -1.59 32.03
CA LEU A 706 8.60 -2.15 30.85
C LEU A 706 7.50 -3.16 31.19
N ILE A 707 7.68 -3.98 32.23
CA ILE A 707 6.72 -5.02 32.61
C ILE A 707 5.29 -4.47 32.82
N PRO A 708 5.05 -3.39 33.59
CA PRO A 708 3.71 -2.85 33.83
C PRO A 708 3.00 -2.26 32.60
N GLN A 709 3.73 -2.06 31.50
CA GLN A 709 3.17 -1.53 30.25
C GLN A 709 2.68 -2.64 29.31
N HIS A 710 3.12 -3.89 29.55
CA HIS A 710 2.88 -5.02 28.66
C HIS A 710 2.23 -6.23 29.34
N PHE A 711 2.11 -6.22 30.67
CA PHE A 711 1.37 -7.16 31.52
C PHE A 711 0.47 -6.37 32.46
#